data_AF-A0A662AA10-F1
#
_entry.id   AF-A0A662AA10-F1
#
_cell.length_a   1.000
_cell.length_b   1.000
_cell.length_c   1.000
_cell.angle_alpha   90.00
_cell.angle_beta   90.00
_cell.angle_gamma   90.00
#
_symmetry.space_group_name_H-M   'P 1'
#
loop_
_entity.id
_entity.type
_entity.pdbx_description
1 polymer ?
#
loop_
_entity_poly.entity_id
_entity_poly.type
_entity_poly.pdbx_seq_one_letter_code
_entity_poly.pdbx_strand_id
1 'polypeptide(L)'
;MGGNAGIRGYIIQTIICLLDALESDNKWLSVTLEPLEESEKVDIKWKYEVDNIKLTQVKSSQNVIRYMAAKKWCEELESNSPNATEYELLLIGTVDEKLLKRVDIGKVKIGEAKPLNMQVLIDQASTKIDAYYEKKGKPKISSQVRELIVKALTLEFGTSSIIGSEINREDFDRKLIEWISAIETQIETNPFASLAPPTETPQVSFNHRVAKKILELIGWHQFGENHKLEVFNEKTSENEILLINFIGDFESKLKDKSGDFVMVNSIHSLKYPNTTKTEITKYLNCTDLIFSDLKEKKKIPLRKFDTTDYYSLLFWLSTDNNEVTSDFIHQTKENYKRNLLNNEVNYFLIDNNKANFLISSITTAKNYREDVPVKFFYPITEANQSPDKIGQRGLKLPVQYINSSVIPIVKEDKSKISFLLFCSDPFSPDTLKKLIWLTIRLTSGFGNEYVLFFPDYNEYINGNEALQIIRSFNEDLLDEKIKILQYNRIDLSALDSLAKTEVIISKNETYDESKETSLINSEHLNEAFINILPYGDILKPFLKTDAITANDLKYYLAKKGVFTKNADKVRLIDLISSLLLSPQEIEDFKSYIDVKEKTVHSTDAFYYIKQNDNLDNVFKKVQLNIDNLTEGLNTKIINAENAKFEPIPNSKDEFKICLTTEIKDPTSSLSVNTKWGKSELVVRKKDNKLIVVTENTVTRDDKYIANRLLKIVEEEFKRVDFIEENKIKVMFKNFSSNTDRVNFLLSFSNFSSSILFREADIRSIKFKFDEETEIPELYKDKVDKDLVINFEGKGLRTLTELSEQNAKESIFLEEMKVLYKFDYLNVKNGLYKVTYNFSDALKNKFEFDGVFKSAPYLIKTNQVKSLSNIEKLENELSKEIEKLKLEKFKQFNIIE
;
A
#
# COMPACT_ATOMS: atom_id res chain seq x y z
N MET A 1 33.55 25.59 -16.62
CA MET A 1 32.69 24.41 -16.88
C MET A 1 31.35 24.68 -16.19
N GLY A 2 30.21 24.40 -16.82
CA GLY A 2 28.88 24.62 -16.20
C GLY A 2 28.11 23.31 -16.02
N GLY A 3 27.47 23.13 -14.87
CA GLY A 3 26.58 21.99 -14.57
C GLY A 3 27.30 20.72 -14.11
N ASN A 4 26.86 19.55 -14.59
CA ASN A 4 27.30 18.22 -14.15
C ASN A 4 28.82 17.99 -14.20
N ALA A 5 29.53 18.62 -15.14
CA ALA A 5 30.98 18.49 -15.25
C ALA A 5 31.73 19.16 -14.09
N GLY A 6 31.19 20.24 -13.52
CA GLY A 6 31.75 20.92 -12.35
C GLY A 6 31.58 20.07 -11.10
N ILE A 7 30.35 19.60 -10.82
CA ILE A 7 30.07 18.70 -9.68
C ILE A 7 30.93 17.44 -9.73
N ARG A 8 31.08 16.83 -10.92
CA ARG A 8 31.96 15.68 -11.11
C ARG A 8 33.43 16.02 -10.81
N GLY A 9 33.89 17.21 -11.20
CA GLY A 9 35.23 17.70 -10.90
C GLY A 9 35.49 17.75 -9.39
N TYR A 10 34.57 18.36 -8.63
CA TYR A 10 34.64 18.42 -7.17
C TYR A 10 34.65 17.05 -6.52
N ILE A 11 33.74 16.15 -6.90
CA ILE A 11 33.73 14.79 -6.36
C ILE A 11 35.05 14.06 -6.62
N ILE A 12 35.61 14.21 -7.83
CA ILE A 12 36.90 13.63 -8.18
C ILE A 12 38.02 14.22 -7.31
N GLN A 13 38.09 15.54 -7.16
CA GLN A 13 39.06 16.20 -6.28
C GLN A 13 38.99 15.65 -4.86
N THR A 14 37.79 15.50 -4.31
CA THR A 14 37.58 14.96 -2.97
C THR A 14 38.04 13.50 -2.85
N ILE A 15 37.71 12.64 -3.82
CA ILE A 15 38.15 11.23 -3.80
C ILE A 15 39.67 11.14 -3.95
N ILE A 16 40.29 11.98 -4.76
CA ILE A 16 41.75 12.06 -4.89
C ILE A 16 42.40 12.49 -3.58
N CYS A 17 41.88 13.54 -2.93
CA CYS A 17 42.33 13.95 -1.60
C CYS A 17 42.25 12.81 -0.59
N LEU A 18 41.16 12.03 -0.63
CA LEU A 18 40.98 10.88 0.25
C LEU A 18 41.98 9.75 -0.06
N LEU A 19 42.21 9.44 -1.34
CA LEU A 19 43.17 8.42 -1.76
C LEU A 19 44.58 8.74 -1.25
N ASP A 20 44.99 9.99 -1.37
CA ASP A 20 46.30 10.46 -0.92
C ASP A 20 46.36 10.56 0.61
N ALA A 21 45.25 10.93 1.29
CA ALA A 21 45.18 10.97 2.74
C ALA A 21 45.41 9.60 3.38
N LEU A 22 44.94 8.54 2.71
CA LEU A 22 45.03 7.14 3.11
C LEU A 22 46.38 6.50 2.75
N GLU A 23 47.26 7.18 2.01
CA GLU A 23 48.58 6.67 1.68
C GLU A 23 49.46 6.53 2.93
N SER A 24 50.09 5.38 3.07
CA SER A 24 50.80 5.02 4.31
C SER A 24 52.16 5.67 4.50
N ASP A 25 52.75 6.20 3.43
CA ASP A 25 53.97 6.99 3.39
C ASP A 25 53.71 8.49 3.54
N ASN A 26 52.44 8.92 3.50
CA ASN A 26 52.04 10.31 3.59
C ASN A 26 51.90 10.76 5.05
N LYS A 27 52.95 11.43 5.58
CA LYS A 27 53.04 11.96 6.96
C LYS A 27 52.51 13.39 7.11
N TRP A 28 51.34 13.66 6.54
CA TRP A 28 50.72 14.98 6.62
C TRP A 28 50.18 15.27 8.03
N LEU A 29 50.22 16.54 8.43
CA LEU A 29 49.66 17.06 9.69
C LEU A 29 48.22 17.55 9.49
N SER A 30 47.99 18.30 8.42
CA SER A 30 46.67 18.78 8.05
C SER A 30 46.49 18.87 6.53
N VAL A 31 45.23 18.83 6.10
CA VAL A 31 44.82 18.99 4.71
C VAL A 31 43.62 19.94 4.60
N THR A 32 43.63 20.78 3.58
CA THR A 32 42.52 21.66 3.23
C THR A 32 42.14 21.43 1.76
N LEU A 33 40.88 21.07 1.52
CA LEU A 33 40.30 20.99 0.18
C LEU A 33 39.71 22.36 -0.16
N GLU A 34 39.98 22.88 -1.35
CA GLU A 34 39.56 24.22 -1.80
C GLU A 34 39.91 25.33 -0.77
N PRO A 35 41.20 25.54 -0.46
CA PRO A 35 41.64 26.53 0.51
C PRO A 35 41.27 27.97 0.09
N LEU A 36 40.51 28.67 0.95
CA LEU A 36 40.04 30.05 0.69
C LEU A 36 41.17 31.10 0.66
N GLU A 37 42.29 30.81 1.32
CA GLU A 37 43.43 31.72 1.43
C GLU A 37 44.45 31.58 0.28
N GLU A 38 44.23 30.65 -0.65
CA GLU A 38 45.09 30.39 -1.79
C GLU A 38 44.44 30.79 -3.12
N SER A 39 45.20 30.69 -4.22
CA SER A 39 44.64 30.85 -5.56
C SER A 39 43.55 29.82 -5.85
N GLU A 40 42.52 30.21 -6.63
CA GLU A 40 41.52 29.28 -7.23
C GLU A 40 42.14 28.16 -8.10
N LYS A 41 43.46 28.16 -8.29
CA LYS A 41 44.19 27.09 -8.97
C LYS A 41 44.62 25.97 -8.03
N VAL A 42 44.55 26.17 -6.71
CA VAL A 42 44.89 25.19 -5.69
C VAL A 42 43.61 24.44 -5.29
N ASP A 43 43.59 23.14 -5.57
CA ASP A 43 42.42 22.31 -5.22
C ASP A 43 42.64 21.64 -3.85
N ILE A 44 43.89 21.29 -3.51
CA ILE A 44 44.24 20.64 -2.24
C ILE A 44 45.55 21.23 -1.69
N LYS A 45 45.56 21.58 -0.40
CA LYS A 45 46.74 22.04 0.34
C LYS A 45 47.08 21.07 1.47
N TRP A 46 48.30 20.57 1.48
CA TRP A 46 48.84 19.69 2.52
C TRP A 46 49.89 20.42 3.35
N LYS A 47 49.88 20.26 4.68
CA LYS A 47 50.93 20.73 5.59
C LYS A 47 51.65 19.53 6.24
N TYR A 48 52.97 19.63 6.36
CA TYR A 48 53.86 18.61 6.95
C TYR A 48 54.71 19.20 8.11
N GLU A 49 55.45 18.36 8.86
CA GLU A 49 56.16 18.72 10.11
C GLU A 49 57.29 19.77 10.01
N VAL A 50 57.56 20.39 8.85
CA VAL A 50 58.66 21.37 8.66
C VAL A 50 58.26 22.49 7.68
N ASP A 51 57.32 23.38 8.01
CA ASP A 51 56.83 24.49 7.12
C ASP A 51 56.62 24.09 5.64
N ASN A 52 56.43 22.79 5.40
CA ASN A 52 56.47 22.18 4.09
C ASN A 52 55.02 22.13 3.64
N ILE A 53 54.72 22.93 2.64
CA ILE A 53 53.39 23.08 2.07
C ILE A 53 53.43 22.49 0.67
N LYS A 54 52.63 21.44 0.46
CA LYS A 54 52.41 20.87 -0.87
C LYS A 54 51.07 21.35 -1.42
N LEU A 55 51.09 22.01 -2.57
CA LEU A 55 49.87 22.43 -3.27
C LEU A 55 49.61 21.51 -4.45
N THR A 56 48.39 20.97 -4.51
CA THR A 56 47.97 20.01 -5.53
C THR A 56 46.83 20.59 -6.34
N GLN A 57 46.94 20.46 -7.67
CA GLN A 57 45.86 20.74 -8.59
C GLN A 57 45.41 19.45 -9.27
N VAL A 58 44.11 19.22 -9.35
CA VAL A 58 43.50 18.04 -9.96
C VAL A 58 42.73 18.46 -11.21
N LYS A 59 43.06 17.86 -12.35
CA LYS A 59 42.36 18.14 -13.62
C LYS A 59 41.75 16.87 -14.18
N SER A 60 40.44 16.90 -14.36
CA SER A 60 39.68 15.81 -14.96
C SER A 60 39.11 16.19 -16.34
N SER A 61 39.19 15.26 -17.30
CA SER A 61 38.70 15.48 -18.66
C SER A 61 38.24 14.18 -19.32
N GLN A 62 37.13 14.25 -20.06
CA GLN A 62 36.70 13.17 -20.97
C GLN A 62 37.55 13.15 -22.26
N ASN A 63 38.11 14.30 -22.64
CA ASN A 63 38.99 14.44 -23.79
C ASN A 63 40.44 14.21 -23.39
N VAL A 64 41.28 13.83 -24.36
CA VAL A 64 42.73 13.67 -24.15
C VAL A 64 43.35 14.96 -23.61
N ILE A 65 43.98 14.86 -22.45
CA ILE A 65 44.74 15.95 -21.82
C ILE A 65 46.08 16.06 -22.53
N ARG A 66 46.32 17.22 -23.14
CA ARG A 66 47.52 17.50 -23.94
C ARG A 66 48.60 18.19 -23.12
N TYR A 67 49.84 17.94 -23.46
CA TYR A 67 51.02 18.54 -22.83
C TYR A 67 50.96 20.07 -22.75
N MET A 68 50.50 20.77 -23.79
CA MET A 68 50.40 22.24 -23.74
C MET A 68 49.41 22.74 -22.68
N ALA A 69 48.31 22.01 -22.47
CA ALA A 69 47.33 22.38 -21.44
C ALA A 69 47.89 22.12 -20.05
N ALA A 70 48.51 20.96 -19.83
CA ALA A 70 49.17 20.62 -18.57
C ALA A 70 50.29 21.61 -18.23
N LYS A 71 51.13 21.96 -19.21
CA LYS A 71 52.20 22.96 -19.04
C LYS A 71 51.64 24.32 -18.59
N LYS A 72 50.55 24.78 -19.21
CA LYS A 72 49.89 26.02 -18.82
C LYS A 72 49.39 25.96 -17.37
N TRP A 73 48.79 24.85 -16.97
CA TRP A 73 48.32 24.66 -15.59
C TRP A 73 49.46 24.63 -14.58
N CYS A 74 50.57 23.96 -14.89
CA CYS A 74 51.78 23.98 -14.05
C CYS A 74 52.32 25.41 -13.87
N GLU A 75 52.44 26.17 -14.96
CA GLU A 75 52.90 27.57 -14.91
C GLU A 75 51.94 28.46 -14.09
N GLU A 76 50.62 28.28 -14.26
CA GLU A 76 49.60 29.01 -13.49
C GLU A 76 49.61 28.64 -12.00
N LEU A 77 49.88 27.38 -11.64
CA LEU A 77 49.92 26.93 -10.25
C LEU A 77 51.14 27.53 -9.53
N GLU A 78 52.31 27.54 -10.18
CA GLU A 78 53.53 28.13 -9.63
C GLU A 78 53.44 29.66 -9.52
N SER A 79 52.90 30.34 -10.52
CA SER A 79 52.88 31.81 -10.55
C SER A 79 51.95 32.41 -9.50
N ASN A 80 50.85 31.71 -9.18
CA ASN A 80 49.79 32.24 -8.33
C ASN A 80 49.91 31.84 -6.85
N SER A 81 50.76 30.87 -6.51
CA SER A 81 50.96 30.42 -5.12
C SER A 81 52.45 30.19 -4.81
N PRO A 82 53.30 31.23 -4.82
CA PRO A 82 54.77 31.08 -4.79
C PRO A 82 55.35 30.56 -3.47
N ASN A 83 54.56 30.52 -2.40
CA ASN A 83 55.03 30.22 -1.03
C ASN A 83 55.00 28.72 -0.68
N ALA A 84 54.71 27.83 -1.65
CA ALA A 84 54.72 26.39 -1.41
C ALA A 84 56.08 25.76 -1.68
N THR A 85 56.40 24.73 -0.90
CA THR A 85 57.65 23.97 -1.02
C THR A 85 57.57 22.94 -2.14
N GLU A 86 56.37 22.41 -2.41
CA GLU A 86 56.13 21.40 -3.45
C GLU A 86 54.83 21.70 -4.21
N TYR A 87 54.83 21.40 -5.52
CA TYR A 87 53.66 21.54 -6.39
C TYR A 87 53.40 20.22 -7.11
N GLU A 88 52.14 19.82 -7.21
CA GLU A 88 51.73 18.58 -7.85
C GLU A 88 50.52 18.80 -8.76
N LEU A 89 50.55 18.21 -9.96
CA LEU A 89 49.43 18.18 -10.90
C LEU A 89 48.98 16.73 -11.11
N LEU A 90 47.73 16.45 -10.75
CA LEU A 90 47.09 15.15 -10.91
C LEU A 90 46.10 15.16 -12.09
N LEU A 91 46.25 14.20 -12.99
CA LEU A 91 45.50 14.13 -14.24
C LEU A 91 44.55 12.92 -14.24
N ILE A 92 43.25 13.19 -14.45
CA ILE A 92 42.19 12.17 -14.42
C ILE A 92 41.53 12.07 -15.80
N GLY A 93 41.75 10.95 -16.48
CA GLY A 93 41.33 10.71 -17.86
C GLY A 93 42.50 10.34 -18.77
N THR A 94 42.25 10.32 -20.08
CA THR A 94 43.27 9.97 -21.07
C THR A 94 44.30 11.09 -21.20
N VAL A 95 45.59 10.76 -21.13
CA VAL A 95 46.72 11.70 -21.29
C VAL A 95 47.51 11.39 -22.56
N ASP A 96 48.19 12.39 -23.12
CA ASP A 96 49.07 12.15 -24.27
C ASP A 96 50.38 11.43 -23.88
N GLU A 97 51.03 10.78 -24.87
CA GLU A 97 52.27 10.02 -24.64
C GLU A 97 53.44 10.86 -24.11
N LYS A 98 53.41 12.18 -24.37
CA LYS A 98 54.46 13.09 -23.89
C LYS A 98 54.34 13.32 -22.39
N LEU A 99 53.12 13.34 -21.86
CA LEU A 99 52.86 13.45 -20.42
C LEU A 99 53.13 12.13 -19.69
N LEU A 100 52.81 10.98 -20.29
CA LEU A 100 53.05 9.66 -19.68
C LEU A 100 54.53 9.38 -19.36
N LYS A 101 55.45 10.02 -20.08
CA LYS A 101 56.91 9.81 -19.95
C LYS A 101 57.61 10.87 -19.10
N ARG A 102 56.88 11.87 -18.58
CA ARG A 102 57.46 12.97 -17.79
C ARG A 102 57.09 12.84 -16.32
N VAL A 103 58.07 13.15 -15.47
CA VAL A 103 57.91 13.15 -14.00
C VAL A 103 57.63 14.57 -13.49
N ASP A 104 58.07 15.59 -14.23
CA ASP A 104 57.97 17.00 -13.87
C ASP A 104 57.77 17.92 -15.09
N ILE A 105 57.13 19.07 -14.84
CA ILE A 105 57.08 20.22 -15.74
C ILE A 105 57.37 21.46 -14.90
N GLY A 106 58.59 22.01 -15.05
CA GLY A 106 59.02 23.12 -14.20
C GLY A 106 59.36 22.62 -12.80
N LYS A 107 58.78 23.25 -11.77
CA LYS A 107 58.82 22.81 -10.37
C LYS A 107 57.60 21.95 -9.99
N VAL A 108 56.62 21.80 -10.89
CA VAL A 108 55.44 20.96 -10.65
C VAL A 108 55.71 19.50 -11.01
N LYS A 109 55.52 18.61 -10.03
CA LYS A 109 55.54 17.16 -10.22
C LYS A 109 54.25 16.71 -10.92
N ILE A 110 54.38 15.85 -11.92
CA ILE A 110 53.23 15.22 -12.59
C ILE A 110 52.95 13.89 -11.89
N GLY A 111 51.78 13.77 -11.27
CA GLY A 111 51.37 12.52 -10.62
C GLY A 111 50.88 11.47 -11.62
N GLU A 112 50.72 10.24 -11.15
CA GLU A 112 50.26 9.13 -11.99
C GLU A 112 48.84 9.38 -12.53
N ALA A 113 48.66 9.20 -13.84
CA ALA A 113 47.37 9.42 -14.48
C ALA A 113 46.36 8.35 -14.07
N LYS A 114 45.17 8.76 -13.60
CA LYS A 114 44.10 7.84 -13.18
C LYS A 114 42.93 7.84 -14.16
N PRO A 115 42.18 6.73 -14.31
CA PRO A 115 41.05 6.68 -15.23
C PRO A 115 39.92 7.59 -14.76
N LEU A 116 39.17 8.17 -15.71
CA LEU A 116 37.94 8.91 -15.43
C LEU A 116 36.77 7.93 -15.18
N ASN A 117 36.92 7.07 -14.19
CA ASN A 117 35.89 6.11 -13.76
C ASN A 117 35.73 6.21 -12.24
N MET A 118 34.58 6.73 -11.81
CA MET A 118 34.29 6.97 -10.40
C MET A 118 34.26 5.68 -9.58
N GLN A 119 33.75 4.58 -10.15
CA GLN A 119 33.71 3.29 -9.45
C GLN A 119 35.12 2.77 -9.20
N VAL A 120 36.01 2.86 -10.20
CA VAL A 120 37.42 2.45 -10.04
C VAL A 120 38.11 3.25 -8.94
N LEU A 121 37.87 4.57 -8.88
CA LEU A 121 38.46 5.42 -7.83
C LEU A 121 37.90 5.09 -6.44
N ILE A 122 36.60 4.79 -6.33
CA ILE A 122 35.97 4.32 -5.10
C ILE A 122 36.52 2.96 -4.67
N ASP A 123 36.71 2.03 -5.60
CA ASP A 123 37.26 0.69 -5.33
C ASP A 123 38.72 0.79 -4.85
N GLN A 124 39.51 1.69 -5.44
CA GLN A 124 40.87 2.01 -4.99
C GLN A 124 40.87 2.57 -3.57
N ALA A 125 39.99 3.53 -3.27
CA ALA A 125 39.88 4.11 -1.93
C ALA A 125 39.43 3.08 -0.91
N SER A 126 38.49 2.21 -1.30
CA SER A 126 38.02 1.09 -0.47
C SER A 126 39.18 0.17 -0.11
N THR A 127 40.03 -0.18 -1.09
CA THR A 127 41.21 -1.02 -0.86
C THR A 127 42.22 -0.35 0.08
N LYS A 128 42.42 0.97 -0.04
CA LYS A 128 43.32 1.73 0.85
C LYS A 128 42.79 1.84 2.28
N ILE A 129 41.48 1.99 2.48
CA ILE A 129 40.87 1.97 3.82
C ILE A 129 41.16 0.64 4.52
N ASP A 130 41.06 -0.48 3.81
CA ASP A 130 41.39 -1.80 4.35
C ASP A 130 42.84 -1.88 4.81
N ALA A 131 43.77 -1.51 3.92
CA ALA A 131 45.21 -1.52 4.20
C ALA A 131 45.58 -0.56 5.35
N TYR A 132 44.90 0.58 5.44
CA TYR A 132 45.05 1.54 6.52
C TYR A 132 44.59 0.94 7.86
N TYR A 133 43.48 0.21 7.88
CA TYR A 133 42.92 -0.40 9.09
C TYR A 133 43.75 -1.61 9.55
N GLU A 134 44.19 -2.46 8.62
CA GLU A 134 45.11 -3.59 8.90
C GLU A 134 46.40 -3.12 9.58
N LYS A 135 46.99 -2.01 9.12
CA LYS A 135 48.21 -1.43 9.70
C LYS A 135 48.03 -0.96 11.14
N LYS A 136 46.80 -0.67 11.57
CA LYS A 136 46.47 -0.35 12.97
C LYS A 136 46.15 -1.59 13.82
N GLY A 137 46.43 -2.80 13.32
CA GLY A 137 46.26 -4.05 14.04
C GLY A 137 44.81 -4.53 14.14
N LYS A 138 43.94 -4.08 13.22
CA LYS A 138 42.51 -4.40 13.18
C LYS A 138 42.19 -5.39 12.04
N PRO A 139 41.11 -6.18 12.13
CA PRO A 139 40.76 -7.17 11.10
C PRO A 139 40.34 -6.51 9.78
N LYS A 140 40.39 -7.29 8.69
CA LYS A 140 39.93 -6.85 7.36
C LYS A 140 38.47 -6.44 7.36
N ILE A 141 38.17 -5.34 6.68
CA ILE A 141 36.82 -4.79 6.58
C ILE A 141 36.14 -5.37 5.32
N SER A 142 34.84 -5.70 5.41
CA SER A 142 34.09 -6.17 4.24
C SER A 142 34.07 -5.13 3.10
N SER A 143 34.02 -5.58 1.83
CA SER A 143 34.01 -4.67 0.66
C SER A 143 32.89 -3.64 0.69
N GLN A 144 31.68 -4.03 1.12
CA GLN A 144 30.52 -3.14 1.18
C GLN A 144 30.71 -2.04 2.23
N VAL A 145 31.21 -2.39 3.41
CA VAL A 145 31.49 -1.42 4.48
C VAL A 145 32.57 -0.43 4.02
N ARG A 146 33.63 -0.91 3.36
CA ARG A 146 34.69 -0.04 2.80
C ARG A 146 34.14 0.98 1.81
N GLU A 147 33.30 0.54 0.87
CA GLU A 147 32.70 1.44 -0.14
C GLU A 147 31.83 2.54 0.50
N LEU A 148 31.08 2.18 1.54
CA LEU A 148 30.22 3.11 2.27
C LEU A 148 31.01 4.13 3.08
N ILE A 149 32.12 3.71 3.68
CA ILE A 149 33.04 4.61 4.37
C ILE A 149 33.66 5.59 3.36
N VAL A 150 34.07 5.14 2.17
CA VAL A 150 34.56 6.05 1.10
C VAL A 150 33.51 7.11 0.78
N LYS A 151 32.24 6.71 0.62
CA LYS A 151 31.14 7.64 0.33
C LYS A 151 30.91 8.64 1.47
N ALA A 152 30.94 8.18 2.72
CA ALA A 152 30.79 9.03 3.90
C ALA A 152 31.95 10.04 4.04
N LEU A 153 33.20 9.59 3.87
CA LEU A 153 34.39 10.45 3.87
C LEU A 153 34.35 11.47 2.73
N THR A 154 33.89 11.05 1.55
CA THR A 154 33.74 11.97 0.41
C THR A 154 32.73 13.07 0.72
N LEU A 155 31.61 12.74 1.37
CA LEU A 155 30.61 13.75 1.78
C LEU A 155 31.17 14.71 2.84
N GLU A 156 31.89 14.20 3.83
CA GLU A 156 32.46 15.00 4.91
C GLU A 156 33.55 15.95 4.39
N PHE A 157 34.50 15.44 3.60
CA PHE A 157 35.54 16.28 2.99
C PHE A 157 34.95 17.28 2.00
N GLY A 158 33.92 16.89 1.25
CA GLY A 158 33.19 17.80 0.37
C GLY A 158 32.41 18.88 1.12
N THR A 159 31.95 18.61 2.35
CA THR A 159 31.30 19.62 3.19
C THR A 159 32.32 20.60 3.77
N SER A 160 33.46 20.07 4.23
CA SER A 160 34.61 20.86 4.70
C SER A 160 35.16 21.80 3.62
N SER A 161 35.14 21.37 2.35
CA SER A 161 35.59 22.20 1.22
C SER A 161 34.69 23.40 0.93
N ILE A 162 33.40 23.36 1.29
CA ILE A 162 32.48 24.50 1.09
C ILE A 162 32.92 25.70 1.94
N ILE A 163 33.52 25.45 3.10
CA ILE A 163 33.93 26.47 4.07
C ILE A 163 35.47 26.61 4.10
N GLY A 164 36.20 25.80 3.33
CA GLY A 164 37.66 25.77 3.30
C GLY A 164 38.29 25.37 4.64
N SER A 165 37.64 24.47 5.39
CA SER A 165 38.12 24.09 6.72
C SER A 165 39.35 23.17 6.63
N GLU A 166 40.29 23.40 7.56
CA GLU A 166 41.46 22.55 7.73
C GLU A 166 41.11 21.29 8.52
N ILE A 167 41.49 20.12 8.01
CA ILE A 167 41.28 18.81 8.63
C ILE A 167 42.64 18.31 9.14
N ASN A 168 42.76 18.09 10.43
CA ASN A 168 43.97 17.53 11.05
C ASN A 168 44.03 16.00 10.88
N ARG A 169 45.25 15.44 10.85
CA ARG A 169 45.46 14.00 10.72
C ARG A 169 44.83 13.21 11.85
N GLU A 170 44.96 13.70 13.08
CA GLU A 170 44.36 13.06 14.26
C GLU A 170 42.83 13.04 14.18
N ASP A 171 42.20 14.13 13.73
CA ASP A 171 40.75 14.21 13.56
C ASP A 171 40.25 13.29 12.44
N PHE A 172 40.98 13.22 11.32
CA PHE A 172 40.70 12.28 10.24
C PHE A 172 40.77 10.82 10.72
N ASP A 173 41.88 10.47 11.35
CA ASP A 173 42.14 9.13 11.90
C ASP A 173 41.05 8.72 12.90
N ARG A 174 40.68 9.64 13.80
CA ARG A 174 39.64 9.43 14.81
C ARG A 174 38.27 9.22 14.17
N LYS A 175 37.82 10.11 13.27
CA LYS A 175 36.53 9.99 12.58
C LYS A 175 36.41 8.71 11.76
N LEU A 176 37.48 8.33 11.04
CA LEU A 176 37.52 7.10 10.26
C LEU A 176 37.29 5.87 11.14
N ILE A 177 38.00 5.80 12.27
CA ILE A 177 37.85 4.70 13.24
C ILE A 177 36.46 4.72 13.88
N GLU A 178 35.94 5.89 14.27
CA GLU A 178 34.60 6.05 14.83
C GLU A 178 33.53 5.51 13.87
N TRP A 179 33.59 5.84 12.59
CA TRP A 179 32.61 5.36 11.60
C TRP A 179 32.72 3.88 11.29
N ILE A 180 33.94 3.34 11.16
CA ILE A 180 34.14 1.89 10.98
C ILE A 180 33.55 1.15 12.18
N SER A 181 33.90 1.58 13.39
CA SER A 181 33.43 0.95 14.63
C SER A 181 31.91 1.06 14.78
N ALA A 182 31.31 2.19 14.38
CA ALA A 182 29.85 2.36 14.41
C ALA A 182 29.13 1.41 13.45
N ILE A 183 29.64 1.24 12.22
CA ILE A 183 29.05 0.31 11.24
C ILE A 183 29.25 -1.15 11.69
N GLU A 184 30.44 -1.50 12.19
CA GLU A 184 30.71 -2.83 12.75
C GLU A 184 29.77 -3.12 13.93
N THR A 185 29.63 -2.19 14.87
CA THR A 185 28.70 -2.32 16.01
C THR A 185 27.26 -2.48 15.53
N GLN A 186 26.83 -1.72 14.52
CA GLN A 186 25.49 -1.84 13.95
C GLN A 186 25.26 -3.23 13.33
N ILE A 187 26.23 -3.75 12.57
CA ILE A 187 26.15 -5.08 11.96
C ILE A 187 26.17 -6.17 13.04
N GLU A 188 27.06 -6.07 14.04
CA GLU A 188 27.18 -7.05 15.13
C GLU A 188 25.94 -7.10 16.02
N THR A 189 25.33 -5.95 16.29
CA THR A 189 24.10 -5.85 17.08
C THR A 189 22.84 -6.16 16.27
N ASN A 190 22.95 -6.38 14.96
CA ASN A 190 21.81 -6.68 14.12
C ASN A 190 21.25 -8.08 14.43
N PRO A 191 19.91 -8.23 14.52
CA PRO A 191 19.23 -9.52 14.65
C PRO A 191 19.74 -10.63 13.74
N PHE A 192 20.10 -10.32 12.49
CA PHE A 192 20.54 -11.30 11.52
C PHE A 192 22.04 -11.65 11.61
N ALA A 193 22.82 -10.95 12.44
CA ALA A 193 24.26 -11.16 12.59
C ALA A 193 24.61 -12.59 13.00
N SER A 194 23.81 -13.18 13.89
CA SER A 194 23.96 -14.53 14.40
C SER A 194 23.64 -15.62 13.35
N LEU A 195 22.83 -15.32 12.34
CA LEU A 195 22.63 -16.20 11.18
C LEU A 195 23.85 -16.18 10.24
N ALA A 196 24.65 -15.12 10.27
CA ALA A 196 25.80 -14.94 9.40
C ALA A 196 26.98 -14.33 10.16
N PRO A 197 27.54 -15.06 11.16
CA PRO A 197 28.60 -14.55 12.01
C PRO A 197 29.80 -14.10 11.18
N PRO A 198 30.54 -13.05 11.58
CA PRO A 198 31.54 -12.38 10.73
C PRO A 198 32.76 -13.24 10.33
N THR A 199 32.83 -14.52 10.74
CA THR A 199 34.07 -15.30 10.77
C THR A 199 34.32 -16.30 9.64
N GLU A 200 33.40 -16.55 8.71
CA GLU A 200 33.60 -17.63 7.71
C GLU A 200 33.57 -17.12 6.26
N THR A 201 34.74 -16.69 5.80
CA THR A 201 35.15 -16.29 4.44
C THR A 201 34.66 -14.91 3.92
N PRO A 202 35.56 -13.92 3.77
CA PRO A 202 35.23 -12.56 3.31
C PRO A 202 34.82 -12.43 1.82
N GLN A 203 34.58 -13.54 1.11
CA GLN A 203 34.20 -13.54 -0.32
C GLN A 203 32.69 -13.53 -0.57
N VAL A 204 31.85 -13.87 0.42
CA VAL A 204 30.39 -13.99 0.25
C VAL A 204 29.67 -12.92 1.07
N SER A 205 28.73 -12.18 0.46
CA SER A 205 28.05 -11.06 1.12
C SER A 205 27.21 -11.49 2.32
N PHE A 206 27.07 -10.60 3.32
CA PHE A 206 26.30 -10.86 4.54
C PHE A 206 24.87 -11.36 4.24
N ASN A 207 24.12 -10.66 3.38
CA ASN A 207 22.76 -11.06 3.06
C ASN A 207 22.65 -12.37 2.27
N HIS A 208 23.66 -12.73 1.46
CA HIS A 208 23.67 -14.04 0.82
C HIS A 208 23.77 -15.14 1.89
N ARG A 209 24.62 -14.95 2.91
CA ARG A 209 24.76 -15.89 4.03
C ARG A 209 23.49 -15.96 4.88
N VAL A 210 22.88 -14.82 5.19
CA VAL A 210 21.58 -14.76 5.89
C VAL A 210 20.50 -15.47 5.09
N ALA A 211 20.35 -15.16 3.79
CA ALA A 211 19.37 -15.81 2.92
C ALA A 211 19.60 -17.32 2.87
N LYS A 212 20.85 -17.78 2.70
CA LYS A 212 21.20 -19.21 2.75
C LYS A 212 20.76 -19.88 4.04
N LYS A 213 21.02 -19.26 5.20
CA LYS A 213 20.55 -19.80 6.48
C LYS A 213 19.02 -19.82 6.59
N ILE A 214 18.32 -18.79 6.10
CA ILE A 214 16.86 -18.82 6.04
C ILE A 214 16.38 -19.98 5.18
N LEU A 215 16.98 -20.20 4.00
CA LEU A 215 16.65 -21.32 3.11
C LEU A 215 16.89 -22.68 3.81
N GLU A 216 17.98 -22.83 4.54
CA GLU A 216 18.26 -24.02 5.37
C GLU A 216 17.19 -24.22 6.45
N LEU A 217 16.82 -23.15 7.18
CA LEU A 217 15.81 -23.17 8.24
C LEU A 217 14.42 -23.60 7.76
N ILE A 218 14.04 -23.23 6.54
CA ILE A 218 12.73 -23.56 5.94
C ILE A 218 12.73 -24.89 5.16
N GLY A 219 13.83 -25.65 5.22
CA GLY A 219 13.96 -26.97 4.62
C GLY A 219 14.37 -26.97 3.14
N TRP A 220 14.88 -25.86 2.61
CA TRP A 220 15.33 -25.67 1.22
C TRP A 220 16.86 -25.80 1.07
N HIS A 221 17.49 -26.67 1.87
CA HIS A 221 18.94 -26.88 1.93
C HIS A 221 19.61 -27.42 0.65
N GLN A 222 18.83 -27.88 -0.35
CA GLN A 222 19.34 -28.50 -1.58
C GLN A 222 19.41 -27.53 -2.77
N PHE A 223 19.17 -26.23 -2.56
CA PHE A 223 19.18 -25.25 -3.63
C PHE A 223 20.59 -25.06 -4.18
N GLY A 224 20.72 -25.01 -5.51
CA GLY A 224 21.99 -24.72 -6.18
C GLY A 224 22.34 -23.24 -6.05
N GLU A 225 23.61 -22.93 -5.89
CA GLU A 225 24.10 -21.56 -5.64
C GLU A 225 24.72 -20.91 -6.90
N ASN A 226 24.66 -19.57 -6.94
CA ASN A 226 25.41 -18.71 -7.86
C ASN A 226 25.21 -19.04 -9.35
N HIS A 227 23.96 -19.13 -9.79
CA HIS A 227 23.62 -19.35 -11.19
C HIS A 227 23.94 -18.11 -12.03
N LYS A 228 24.85 -18.26 -12.99
CA LYS A 228 25.35 -17.16 -13.83
C LYS A 228 24.87 -17.31 -15.27
N LEU A 229 24.51 -16.19 -15.90
CA LEU A 229 24.22 -16.08 -17.32
C LEU A 229 24.98 -14.88 -17.88
N GLU A 230 25.79 -15.11 -18.92
CA GLU A 230 26.46 -14.05 -19.66
C GLU A 230 25.56 -13.58 -20.80
N VAL A 231 25.25 -12.29 -20.82
CA VAL A 231 24.42 -11.66 -21.85
C VAL A 231 25.20 -10.50 -22.46
N PHE A 232 25.29 -10.47 -23.78
CA PHE A 232 25.90 -9.35 -24.49
C PHE A 232 24.97 -8.13 -24.44
N ASN A 233 25.44 -7.03 -23.86
CA ASN A 233 24.68 -5.78 -23.85
C ASN A 233 25.05 -4.94 -25.08
N GLU A 234 24.13 -4.87 -26.05
CA GLU A 234 24.33 -4.10 -27.28
C GLU A 234 24.57 -2.61 -27.06
N LYS A 235 24.06 -2.04 -25.95
CA LYS A 235 24.22 -0.60 -25.65
C LYS A 235 25.59 -0.26 -25.10
N THR A 236 26.20 -1.17 -24.35
CA THR A 236 27.54 -0.98 -23.78
C THR A 236 28.62 -1.68 -24.62
N SER A 237 28.22 -2.55 -25.56
CA SER A 237 29.13 -3.42 -26.34
C SER A 237 30.01 -4.31 -25.46
N GLU A 238 29.54 -4.64 -24.26
CA GLU A 238 30.23 -5.47 -23.27
C GLU A 238 29.35 -6.63 -22.82
N ASN A 239 29.97 -7.74 -22.38
CA ASN A 239 29.25 -8.85 -21.78
C ASN A 239 28.90 -8.51 -20.33
N GLU A 240 27.61 -8.56 -20.00
CA GLU A 240 27.11 -8.43 -18.64
C GLU A 240 26.87 -9.83 -18.03
N ILE A 241 27.32 -10.03 -16.79
CA ILE A 241 27.06 -11.25 -16.03
C ILE A 241 25.83 -11.02 -15.16
N LEU A 242 24.74 -11.74 -15.47
CA LEU A 242 23.55 -11.83 -14.63
C LEU A 242 23.72 -12.96 -13.62
N LEU A 243 23.28 -12.72 -12.39
CA LEU A 243 23.44 -13.65 -11.27
C LEU A 243 22.09 -13.87 -10.57
N ILE A 244 21.72 -15.14 -10.38
CA ILE A 244 20.72 -15.56 -9.40
C ILE A 244 21.43 -16.30 -8.26
N ASN A 245 21.21 -15.87 -7.02
CA ASN A 245 21.93 -16.42 -5.87
C ASN A 245 21.59 -17.88 -5.61
N PHE A 246 20.31 -18.27 -5.67
CA PHE A 246 19.89 -19.66 -5.46
C PHE A 246 18.79 -20.08 -6.44
N ILE A 247 18.83 -21.34 -6.89
CA ILE A 247 17.77 -21.96 -7.70
C ILE A 247 17.47 -23.35 -7.14
N GLY A 248 16.19 -23.70 -7.05
CA GLY A 248 15.77 -25.04 -6.67
C GLY A 248 14.36 -25.36 -7.13
N ASP A 249 14.00 -26.65 -7.02
CA ASP A 249 12.68 -27.14 -7.34
C ASP A 249 12.24 -28.29 -6.43
N PHE A 250 10.94 -28.42 -6.20
CA PHE A 250 10.35 -29.50 -5.42
C PHE A 250 8.87 -29.71 -5.76
N GLU A 251 8.29 -30.81 -5.29
CA GLU A 251 6.84 -31.05 -5.37
C GLU A 251 6.08 -30.05 -4.49
N SER A 252 5.04 -29.44 -5.04
CA SER A 252 4.18 -28.53 -4.29
C SER A 252 3.44 -29.27 -3.17
N LYS A 253 3.38 -28.65 -1.99
CA LYS A 253 2.66 -29.19 -0.83
C LYS A 253 1.23 -28.66 -0.71
N LEU A 254 0.91 -27.63 -1.47
CA LEU A 254 -0.42 -27.01 -1.49
C LEU A 254 -1.21 -27.31 -2.77
N LYS A 255 -0.61 -27.99 -3.75
CA LYS A 255 -1.23 -28.35 -5.03
C LYS A 255 -0.84 -29.76 -5.46
N ASP A 256 -1.80 -30.54 -5.94
CA ASP A 256 -1.56 -31.90 -6.41
C ASP A 256 -0.93 -31.95 -7.80
N LYS A 257 0.01 -32.89 -7.97
CA LYS A 257 0.73 -33.17 -9.22
C LYS A 257 1.42 -31.94 -9.82
N SER A 258 1.73 -30.94 -9.01
CA SER A 258 2.46 -29.73 -9.43
C SER A 258 3.83 -29.65 -8.77
N GLY A 259 4.75 -28.98 -9.46
CA GLY A 259 6.05 -28.61 -8.92
C GLY A 259 6.19 -27.10 -8.73
N ASP A 260 6.96 -26.72 -7.74
CA ASP A 260 7.34 -25.33 -7.52
C ASP A 260 8.81 -25.16 -7.97
N PHE A 261 9.05 -24.25 -8.91
CA PHE A 261 10.39 -23.83 -9.32
C PHE A 261 10.69 -22.44 -8.75
N VAL A 262 11.80 -22.33 -8.03
CA VAL A 262 12.10 -21.18 -7.18
C VAL A 262 13.45 -20.59 -7.55
N MET A 263 13.47 -19.29 -7.83
CA MET A 263 14.66 -18.46 -7.98
C MET A 263 14.75 -17.51 -6.79
N VAL A 264 15.95 -17.33 -6.22
CA VAL A 264 16.15 -16.48 -5.04
C VAL A 264 17.33 -15.54 -5.27
N ASN A 265 17.11 -14.27 -4.97
CA ASN A 265 18.13 -13.22 -4.94
C ASN A 265 18.14 -12.50 -3.60
N SER A 266 19.28 -11.90 -3.27
CA SER A 266 19.49 -11.11 -2.07
C SER A 266 20.12 -9.76 -2.39
N ILE A 267 19.57 -8.69 -1.80
CA ILE A 267 20.11 -7.32 -1.88
C ILE A 267 20.39 -6.86 -0.45
N HIS A 268 21.56 -6.24 -0.26
CA HIS A 268 21.99 -5.66 1.01
C HIS A 268 21.89 -4.15 0.99
N SER A 269 21.41 -3.59 2.10
CA SER A 269 21.36 -2.15 2.36
C SER A 269 21.78 -1.90 3.80
N LEU A 270 22.62 -0.90 4.07
CA LEU A 270 22.88 -0.50 5.47
C LEU A 270 21.63 0.08 6.12
N LYS A 271 20.88 0.83 5.31
CA LYS A 271 19.58 1.40 5.57
C LYS A 271 18.77 1.31 4.29
N TYR A 272 17.48 1.03 4.38
CA TYR A 272 16.63 0.98 3.19
C TYR A 272 16.72 2.28 2.39
N PRO A 273 16.88 2.20 1.06
CA PRO A 273 17.02 3.39 0.25
C PRO A 273 15.68 4.09 0.04
N ASN A 274 15.70 5.42 -0.03
CA ASN A 274 14.51 6.23 -0.32
C ASN A 274 13.91 5.94 -1.71
N THR A 275 14.72 5.41 -2.65
CA THR A 275 14.28 5.03 -3.99
C THR A 275 14.76 3.63 -4.32
N THR A 276 13.88 2.78 -4.82
CA THR A 276 14.17 1.35 -5.10
C THR A 276 14.02 0.97 -6.57
N LYS A 277 13.75 1.95 -7.43
CA LYS A 277 13.39 1.74 -8.83
C LYS A 277 14.49 1.03 -9.62
N THR A 278 15.75 1.45 -9.44
CA THR A 278 16.88 0.97 -10.25
C THR A 278 17.18 -0.50 -9.93
N GLU A 279 17.24 -0.82 -8.65
CA GLU A 279 17.55 -2.13 -8.10
C GLU A 279 16.45 -3.14 -8.44
N ILE A 280 15.18 -2.75 -8.29
CA ILE A 280 14.02 -3.59 -8.67
C ILE A 280 14.04 -3.84 -10.18
N THR A 281 14.27 -2.80 -10.99
CA THR A 281 14.32 -2.97 -12.45
C THR A 281 15.44 -3.93 -12.85
N LYS A 282 16.62 -3.82 -12.25
CA LYS A 282 17.75 -4.72 -12.48
C LYS A 282 17.42 -6.16 -12.05
N TYR A 283 16.81 -6.34 -10.88
CA TYR A 283 16.38 -7.64 -10.38
C TYR A 283 15.34 -8.32 -11.28
N LEU A 284 14.31 -7.57 -11.68
CA LEU A 284 13.25 -8.09 -12.56
C LEU A 284 13.79 -8.48 -13.93
N ASN A 285 14.64 -7.63 -14.53
CA ASN A 285 15.29 -7.93 -15.80
C ASN A 285 16.21 -9.16 -15.72
N CYS A 286 17.01 -9.26 -14.65
CA CYS A 286 17.86 -10.42 -14.38
C CYS A 286 17.03 -11.72 -14.30
N THR A 287 15.94 -11.69 -13.55
CA THR A 287 15.02 -12.83 -13.41
C THR A 287 14.43 -13.23 -14.76
N ASP A 288 13.95 -12.26 -15.55
CA ASP A 288 13.27 -12.52 -16.84
C ASP A 288 14.20 -13.15 -17.88
N LEU A 289 15.45 -12.67 -17.98
CA LEU A 289 16.46 -13.19 -18.89
C LEU A 289 16.89 -14.61 -18.52
N ILE A 290 17.16 -14.87 -17.24
CA ILE A 290 17.52 -16.23 -16.78
C ILE A 290 16.34 -17.19 -16.91
N PHE A 291 15.13 -16.74 -16.58
CA PHE A 291 13.92 -17.55 -16.79
C PHE A 291 13.76 -17.94 -18.27
N SER A 292 13.99 -17.01 -19.20
CA SER A 292 13.94 -17.27 -20.64
C SER A 292 15.01 -18.28 -21.08
N ASP A 293 16.26 -18.12 -20.61
CA ASP A 293 17.36 -19.07 -20.88
C ASP A 293 17.05 -20.49 -20.37
N LEU A 294 16.49 -20.62 -19.16
CA LEU A 294 16.10 -21.91 -18.60
C LEU A 294 14.99 -22.58 -19.40
N LYS A 295 14.05 -21.79 -19.95
CA LYS A 295 12.97 -22.25 -20.82
C LYS A 295 13.51 -22.71 -22.17
N GLU A 296 14.42 -21.95 -22.78
CA GLU A 296 15.10 -22.33 -24.03
C GLU A 296 15.91 -23.63 -23.88
N LYS A 297 16.63 -23.77 -22.78
CA LYS A 297 17.37 -24.99 -22.42
C LYS A 297 16.47 -26.15 -21.97
N LYS A 298 15.14 -25.97 -21.98
CA LYS A 298 14.13 -26.97 -21.58
C LYS A 298 14.35 -27.54 -20.18
N LYS A 299 14.93 -26.74 -19.27
CA LYS A 299 15.04 -27.06 -17.84
C LYS A 299 13.72 -26.83 -17.10
N ILE A 300 12.89 -25.93 -17.62
CA ILE A 300 11.51 -25.67 -17.20
C ILE A 300 10.56 -25.78 -18.41
N PRO A 301 9.29 -26.22 -18.24
CA PRO A 301 8.66 -26.73 -17.02
C PRO A 301 9.28 -28.04 -16.52
N LEU A 302 9.03 -28.38 -15.26
CA LEU A 302 9.54 -29.59 -14.63
C LEU A 302 8.79 -30.81 -15.15
N ARG A 303 9.43 -31.62 -16.00
CA ARG A 303 8.80 -32.76 -16.70
C ARG A 303 8.26 -33.86 -15.79
N LYS A 304 8.66 -33.88 -14.52
CA LYS A 304 8.20 -34.85 -13.51
C LYS A 304 6.81 -34.54 -12.95
N PHE A 305 6.25 -33.37 -13.28
CA PHE A 305 4.95 -32.90 -12.77
C PHE A 305 4.03 -32.50 -13.93
N ASP A 306 2.72 -32.54 -13.69
CA ASP A 306 1.70 -32.16 -14.69
C ASP A 306 1.72 -30.64 -14.92
N THR A 307 1.99 -29.88 -13.86
CA THR A 307 2.09 -28.42 -13.90
C THR A 307 3.31 -27.92 -13.11
N THR A 308 3.78 -26.72 -13.42
CA THR A 308 4.88 -26.07 -12.69
C THR A 308 4.50 -24.62 -12.41
N ASP A 309 4.56 -24.22 -11.15
CA ASP A 309 4.47 -22.82 -10.74
C ASP A 309 5.88 -22.23 -10.59
N TYR A 310 6.05 -20.97 -11.02
CA TYR A 310 7.34 -20.28 -11.01
C TYR A 310 7.35 -19.14 -10.02
N TYR A 311 8.39 -19.11 -9.20
CA TYR A 311 8.54 -18.14 -8.11
C TYR A 311 9.90 -17.44 -8.19
N SER A 312 9.91 -16.13 -7.96
CA SER A 312 11.14 -15.34 -7.81
C SER A 312 11.11 -14.56 -6.50
N LEU A 313 12.02 -14.89 -5.59
CA LEU A 313 12.09 -14.34 -4.24
C LEU A 313 13.25 -13.35 -4.17
N LEU A 314 12.98 -12.17 -3.62
CA LEU A 314 13.96 -11.15 -3.33
C LEU A 314 14.03 -10.90 -1.82
N PHE A 315 15.11 -11.36 -1.19
CA PHE A 315 15.47 -10.95 0.16
C PHE A 315 16.15 -9.58 0.10
N TRP A 316 15.41 -8.52 0.43
CA TRP A 316 16.00 -7.20 0.55
C TRP A 316 16.09 -6.86 2.02
N LEU A 317 17.29 -7.03 2.60
CA LEU A 317 17.48 -6.88 4.04
C LEU A 317 18.37 -5.68 4.36
N SER A 318 17.96 -4.95 5.39
CA SER A 318 18.66 -3.82 5.97
C SER A 318 19.43 -4.23 7.22
N THR A 319 20.62 -3.69 7.45
CA THR A 319 21.32 -3.80 8.74
C THR A 319 21.02 -2.66 9.71
N ASP A 320 20.10 -1.74 9.40
CA ASP A 320 19.61 -0.74 10.37
C ASP A 320 18.69 -1.43 11.38
N ASN A 321 19.09 -1.41 12.65
CA ASN A 321 18.34 -2.06 13.72
C ASN A 321 16.97 -1.40 13.96
N ASN A 322 16.79 -0.14 13.53
CA ASN A 322 15.49 0.53 13.59
C ASN A 322 14.53 0.06 12.49
N GLU A 323 15.03 -0.61 11.46
CA GLU A 323 14.26 -1.08 10.31
C GLU A 323 13.89 -2.58 10.41
N VAL A 324 14.21 -3.24 11.53
CA VAL A 324 13.88 -4.65 11.76
C VAL A 324 12.37 -4.90 11.66
N THR A 325 11.54 -3.92 12.05
CA THR A 325 10.07 -4.00 12.04
C THR A 325 9.44 -3.03 11.05
N SER A 326 10.22 -2.39 10.18
CA SER A 326 9.66 -1.45 9.20
C SER A 326 8.98 -2.19 8.05
N ASP A 327 7.85 -1.65 7.59
CA ASP A 327 7.16 -2.12 6.38
C ASP A 327 7.79 -1.45 5.14
N PHE A 328 8.86 -2.06 4.65
CA PHE A 328 9.55 -1.59 3.46
C PHE A 328 8.80 -2.00 2.18
N ILE A 329 8.05 -3.10 2.23
CA ILE A 329 7.21 -3.58 1.11
C ILE A 329 6.24 -2.49 0.66
N HIS A 330 5.57 -1.79 1.58
CA HIS A 330 4.62 -0.73 1.21
C HIS A 330 5.31 0.39 0.39
N GLN A 331 6.53 0.78 0.74
CA GLN A 331 7.26 1.86 0.06
C GLN A 331 7.71 1.47 -1.35
N THR A 332 7.93 0.18 -1.59
CA THR A 332 8.51 -0.33 -2.85
C THR A 332 7.49 -0.83 -3.87
N LYS A 333 6.24 -1.07 -3.46
CA LYS A 333 5.22 -1.71 -4.29
C LYS A 333 5.01 -1.07 -5.66
N GLU A 334 5.13 0.25 -5.78
CA GLU A 334 4.93 1.02 -7.03
C GLU A 334 6.02 0.76 -8.09
N ASN A 335 7.17 0.21 -7.68
CA ASN A 335 8.28 -0.09 -8.59
C ASN A 335 8.14 -1.46 -9.28
N TYR A 336 7.25 -2.33 -8.82
CA TYR A 336 6.87 -3.59 -9.48
C TYR A 336 5.88 -3.35 -10.63
N LYS A 337 6.33 -2.61 -11.65
CA LYS A 337 5.47 -2.19 -12.75
C LYS A 337 5.09 -3.37 -13.65
N ARG A 338 3.83 -3.39 -14.09
CA ARG A 338 3.26 -4.44 -14.96
C ARG A 338 4.08 -4.72 -16.23
N ASN A 339 4.73 -3.71 -16.82
CA ASN A 339 5.53 -3.87 -18.03
C ASN A 339 6.89 -4.56 -17.79
N LEU A 340 7.37 -4.62 -16.54
CA LEU A 340 8.65 -5.22 -16.16
C LEU A 340 8.50 -6.67 -15.65
N LEU A 341 7.29 -7.09 -15.28
CA LEU A 341 7.03 -8.42 -14.74
C LEU A 341 6.88 -9.46 -15.87
N ASN A 342 7.26 -10.69 -15.58
CA ASN A 342 6.91 -11.84 -16.41
C ASN A 342 5.46 -12.29 -16.13
N ASN A 343 4.77 -12.84 -17.13
CA ASN A 343 3.38 -13.32 -16.99
C ASN A 343 3.25 -14.65 -16.24
N GLU A 344 4.30 -15.47 -16.25
CA GLU A 344 4.32 -16.84 -15.69
C GLU A 344 4.93 -16.89 -14.29
N VAL A 345 5.65 -15.83 -13.87
CA VAL A 345 6.40 -15.79 -12.60
C VAL A 345 5.65 -14.97 -11.55
N ASN A 346 5.56 -15.52 -10.34
CA ASN A 346 5.10 -14.79 -9.15
C ASN A 346 6.31 -14.29 -8.36
N TYR A 347 6.36 -13.00 -8.05
CA TYR A 347 7.48 -12.36 -7.39
C TYR A 347 7.16 -12.12 -5.92
N PHE A 348 8.09 -12.45 -5.03
CA PHE A 348 7.97 -12.29 -3.59
C PHE A 348 9.09 -11.36 -3.11
N LEU A 349 8.74 -10.28 -2.41
CA LEU A 349 9.67 -9.40 -1.72
C LEU A 349 9.62 -9.71 -0.23
N ILE A 350 10.77 -10.06 0.34
CA ILE A 350 10.95 -10.34 1.76
C ILE A 350 11.78 -9.20 2.34
N ASP A 351 11.17 -8.37 3.19
CA ASP A 351 11.86 -7.34 3.97
C ASP A 351 12.27 -7.87 5.36
N ASN A 352 12.88 -7.00 6.16
CA ASN A 352 13.33 -7.32 7.52
C ASN A 352 12.18 -7.81 8.40
N ASN A 353 11.01 -7.16 8.32
CA ASN A 353 9.86 -7.50 9.15
C ASN A 353 9.36 -8.92 8.85
N LYS A 354 9.18 -9.25 7.56
CA LYS A 354 8.79 -10.60 7.13
C LYS A 354 9.83 -11.66 7.48
N ALA A 355 11.12 -11.38 7.23
CA ALA A 355 12.21 -12.28 7.58
C ALA A 355 12.27 -12.53 9.09
N ASN A 356 12.16 -11.47 9.90
CA ASN A 356 12.19 -11.55 11.36
C ASN A 356 11.04 -12.40 11.90
N PHE A 357 9.82 -12.19 11.41
CA PHE A 357 8.66 -13.01 11.81
C PHE A 357 8.86 -14.49 11.48
N LEU A 358 9.28 -14.80 10.26
CA LEU A 358 9.52 -16.17 9.80
C LEU A 358 10.57 -16.88 10.66
N ILE A 359 11.73 -16.25 10.86
CA ILE A 359 12.83 -16.82 11.64
C ILE A 359 12.42 -16.96 13.11
N SER A 360 11.79 -15.94 13.71
CA SER A 360 11.37 -15.98 15.12
C SER A 360 10.40 -17.14 15.38
N SER A 361 9.43 -17.34 14.47
CA SER A 361 8.45 -18.42 14.56
C SER A 361 9.12 -19.79 14.53
N ILE A 362 10.04 -20.02 13.59
CA ILE A 362 10.75 -21.29 13.46
C ILE A 362 11.67 -21.53 14.66
N THR A 363 12.40 -20.51 15.12
CA THR A 363 13.31 -20.61 16.26
C THR A 363 12.55 -20.92 17.55
N THR A 364 11.44 -20.24 17.79
CA THR A 364 10.58 -20.53 18.95
C THR A 364 10.02 -21.95 18.88
N ALA A 365 9.60 -22.42 17.71
CA ALA A 365 9.15 -23.79 17.52
C ALA A 365 10.27 -24.84 17.66
N LYS A 366 11.53 -24.51 17.35
CA LYS A 366 12.69 -25.37 17.59
C LYS A 366 12.94 -25.53 19.09
N ASN A 367 13.01 -24.41 19.83
CA ASN A 367 13.23 -24.41 21.28
C ASN A 367 12.07 -25.08 22.04
N TYR A 368 10.87 -25.05 21.48
CA TYR A 368 9.73 -25.79 22.00
C TYR A 368 9.88 -27.29 21.68
N ARG A 369 10.09 -28.15 22.68
CA ARG A 369 10.38 -29.60 22.53
C ARG A 369 11.58 -29.84 21.59
N GLU A 370 12.78 -29.47 22.05
CA GLU A 370 14.02 -29.42 21.23
C GLU A 370 14.33 -30.71 20.44
N ASP A 371 14.06 -31.89 21.02
CA ASP A 371 14.36 -33.19 20.39
C ASP A 371 13.44 -33.57 19.20
N VAL A 372 12.34 -32.82 19.01
CA VAL A 372 11.30 -33.11 18.01
C VAL A 372 11.49 -32.23 16.78
N PRO A 373 11.44 -32.75 15.54
CA PRO A 373 11.62 -31.94 14.34
C PRO A 373 10.47 -30.94 14.13
N VAL A 374 10.80 -29.79 13.56
CA VAL A 374 9.82 -28.79 13.11
C VAL A 374 9.19 -29.24 11.80
N LYS A 375 7.87 -29.48 11.80
CA LYS A 375 7.09 -29.80 10.60
C LYS A 375 6.11 -28.67 10.32
N PHE A 376 6.04 -28.19 9.09
CA PHE A 376 5.04 -27.23 8.64
C PHE A 376 3.75 -27.95 8.28
N PHE A 377 2.62 -27.40 8.73
CA PHE A 377 1.31 -27.95 8.41
C PHE A 377 0.90 -27.56 6.98
N TYR A 378 0.32 -28.52 6.23
CA TYR A 378 -0.19 -28.28 4.88
C TYR A 378 -1.72 -28.40 4.89
N PRO A 379 -2.46 -27.27 4.89
CA PRO A 379 -3.90 -27.29 4.93
C PRO A 379 -4.50 -27.96 3.70
N ILE A 380 -5.59 -28.69 3.92
CA ILE A 380 -6.38 -29.28 2.85
C ILE A 380 -7.24 -28.20 2.21
N THR A 381 -7.17 -28.12 0.90
CA THR A 381 -7.94 -27.26 -0.01
C THR A 381 -8.32 -28.08 -1.24
N GLU A 382 -9.24 -27.61 -2.08
CA GLU A 382 -9.59 -28.19 -3.39
C GLU A 382 -8.36 -28.50 -4.26
N ALA A 383 -7.26 -27.77 -4.08
CA ALA A 383 -6.05 -27.96 -4.86
C ALA A 383 -5.22 -29.19 -4.44
N ASN A 384 -5.45 -29.77 -3.24
CA ASN A 384 -4.64 -30.86 -2.69
C ASN A 384 -5.47 -31.92 -1.91
N GLN A 385 -6.70 -32.23 -2.36
CA GLN A 385 -7.64 -33.15 -1.69
C GLN A 385 -7.36 -34.66 -1.92
N SER A 386 -6.21 -35.03 -2.46
CA SER A 386 -5.89 -36.46 -2.58
C SER A 386 -5.95 -37.16 -1.21
N PRO A 387 -6.58 -38.35 -1.08
CA PRO A 387 -6.78 -39.05 0.20
C PRO A 387 -5.50 -39.22 1.04
N ASP A 388 -4.35 -39.37 0.38
CA ASP A 388 -3.04 -39.55 1.00
C ASP A 388 -2.44 -38.26 1.62
N LYS A 389 -3.11 -37.11 1.48
CA LYS A 389 -2.62 -35.79 1.93
C LYS A 389 -3.45 -35.16 3.05
N ILE A 390 -4.43 -35.88 3.60
CA ILE A 390 -5.20 -35.40 4.75
C ILE A 390 -4.27 -35.22 5.97
N GLY A 391 -4.32 -34.04 6.60
CA GLY A 391 -3.51 -33.75 7.79
C GLY A 391 -2.01 -33.72 7.55
N GLN A 392 -1.54 -33.61 6.30
CA GLN A 392 -0.13 -33.72 5.98
C GLN A 392 0.69 -32.57 6.61
N ARG A 393 1.83 -32.95 7.21
CA ARG A 393 2.87 -32.01 7.66
C ARG A 393 4.23 -32.49 7.20
N GLY A 394 5.15 -31.56 6.97
CA GLY A 394 6.47 -31.89 6.43
C GLY A 394 7.54 -30.88 6.77
N LEU A 395 8.79 -31.24 6.48
CA LEU A 395 9.96 -30.44 6.86
C LEU A 395 10.23 -29.24 5.93
N LYS A 396 9.43 -29.06 4.87
CA LYS A 396 9.62 -28.01 3.87
C LYS A 396 8.51 -26.96 3.98
N LEU A 397 8.88 -25.69 4.08
CA LEU A 397 7.93 -24.60 4.00
C LEU A 397 7.42 -24.46 2.55
N PRO A 398 6.10 -24.35 2.32
CA PRO A 398 5.57 -23.97 1.01
C PRO A 398 6.01 -22.54 0.64
N VAL A 399 6.29 -22.28 -0.64
CA VAL A 399 6.76 -20.95 -1.10
C VAL A 399 5.79 -19.83 -0.71
N GLN A 400 4.49 -20.13 -0.76
CA GLN A 400 3.40 -19.22 -0.47
C GLN A 400 3.43 -18.74 1.00
N TYR A 401 4.02 -19.52 1.91
CA TYR A 401 4.05 -19.19 3.34
C TYR A 401 5.19 -18.25 3.72
N ILE A 402 6.15 -17.98 2.83
CA ILE A 402 7.31 -17.13 3.13
C ILE A 402 6.93 -15.69 3.50
N ASN A 403 5.83 -15.19 2.93
CA ASN A 403 5.26 -13.86 3.22
C ASN A 403 3.94 -13.94 4.01
N SER A 404 3.60 -15.11 4.55
CA SER A 404 2.41 -15.23 5.38
C SER A 404 2.62 -14.56 6.73
N SER A 405 1.53 -14.04 7.28
CA SER A 405 1.45 -13.40 8.59
C SER A 405 0.95 -14.38 9.66
N VAL A 406 0.65 -15.62 9.24
CA VAL A 406 0.28 -16.74 10.11
C VAL A 406 1.03 -17.98 9.68
N ILE A 407 1.77 -18.64 10.58
CA ILE A 407 2.56 -19.83 10.26
C ILE A 407 2.15 -20.98 11.19
N PRO A 408 1.53 -22.05 10.65
CA PRO A 408 1.22 -23.25 11.42
C PRO A 408 2.40 -24.24 11.41
N ILE A 409 2.83 -24.63 12.60
CA ILE A 409 3.91 -25.60 12.83
C ILE A 409 3.39 -26.74 13.71
N VAL A 410 3.78 -27.97 13.38
CA VAL A 410 3.48 -29.18 14.14
C VAL A 410 4.76 -29.75 14.73
N LYS A 411 4.70 -30.08 16.01
CA LYS A 411 5.72 -30.82 16.75
C LYS A 411 5.10 -32.14 17.19
N GLU A 412 5.48 -33.24 16.54
CA GLU A 412 4.93 -34.56 16.82
C GLU A 412 6.02 -35.60 17.06
N ASP A 413 5.77 -36.46 18.03
CA ASP A 413 6.47 -37.73 18.23
C ASP A 413 5.43 -38.85 18.42
N LYS A 414 5.86 -40.05 18.82
CA LYS A 414 4.94 -41.19 19.05
C LYS A 414 3.91 -40.97 20.16
N SER A 415 4.10 -39.98 21.02
CA SER A 415 3.29 -39.78 22.23
C SER A 415 2.35 -38.57 22.13
N LYS A 416 2.77 -37.49 21.48
CA LYS A 416 2.09 -36.20 21.55
C LYS A 416 2.26 -35.36 20.29
N ILE A 417 1.14 -34.86 19.79
CA ILE A 417 1.04 -33.83 18.74
C ILE A 417 0.77 -32.46 19.38
N SER A 418 1.74 -31.55 19.27
CA SER A 418 1.58 -30.13 19.63
C SER A 418 1.45 -29.30 18.34
N PHE A 419 0.35 -28.58 18.19
CA PHE A 419 0.12 -27.65 17.09
C PHE A 419 0.41 -26.22 17.54
N LEU A 420 1.36 -25.56 16.89
CA LEU A 420 1.82 -24.22 17.19
C LEU A 420 1.36 -23.28 16.07
N LEU A 421 0.60 -22.23 16.41
CA LEU A 421 0.15 -21.23 15.45
C LEU A 421 0.78 -19.88 15.78
N PHE A 422 1.66 -19.40 14.91
CA PHE A 422 2.32 -18.10 15.06
C PHE A 422 1.56 -17.04 14.29
N CYS A 423 1.26 -15.90 14.91
CA CYS A 423 0.61 -14.76 14.28
C CYS A 423 1.49 -13.51 14.41
N SER A 424 1.67 -12.76 13.31
CA SER A 424 2.42 -11.50 13.35
C SER A 424 1.62 -10.32 13.88
N ASP A 425 0.29 -10.44 13.92
CA ASP A 425 -0.60 -9.38 14.41
C ASP A 425 -0.48 -9.23 15.93
N PRO A 426 -0.65 -8.01 16.48
CA PRO A 426 -0.78 -7.78 17.91
C PRO A 426 -1.91 -8.61 18.54
N PHE A 427 -1.74 -8.94 19.81
CA PHE A 427 -2.78 -9.59 20.61
C PHE A 427 -4.00 -8.67 20.72
N SER A 428 -5.17 -9.22 20.40
CA SER A 428 -6.45 -8.65 20.75
C SER A 428 -7.48 -9.75 20.97
N PRO A 429 -8.58 -9.48 21.68
CA PRO A 429 -9.67 -10.43 21.86
C PRO A 429 -10.20 -11.03 20.56
N ASP A 430 -10.39 -10.16 19.56
CA ASP A 430 -10.90 -10.54 18.25
C ASP A 430 -9.88 -11.41 17.49
N THR A 431 -8.59 -11.00 17.51
CA THR A 431 -7.49 -11.75 16.90
C THR A 431 -7.39 -13.15 17.51
N LEU A 432 -7.45 -13.26 18.85
CA LEU A 432 -7.41 -14.56 19.55
C LEU A 432 -8.58 -15.45 19.15
N LYS A 433 -9.81 -14.93 19.19
CA LYS A 433 -11.01 -15.69 18.83
C LYS A 433 -10.92 -16.25 17.41
N LYS A 434 -10.49 -15.44 16.45
CA LYS A 434 -10.28 -15.82 15.06
C LYS A 434 -9.20 -16.90 14.87
N LEU A 435 -8.11 -16.82 15.63
CA LEU A 435 -7.02 -17.81 15.58
C LEU A 435 -7.38 -19.14 16.26
N ILE A 436 -8.15 -19.13 17.35
CA ILE A 436 -8.70 -20.36 17.97
C ILE A 436 -9.55 -21.09 16.94
N TRP A 437 -10.45 -20.36 16.26
CA TRP A 437 -11.28 -20.95 15.21
C TRP A 437 -10.43 -21.53 14.07
N LEU A 438 -9.44 -20.79 13.57
CA LEU A 438 -8.56 -21.27 12.50
C LEU A 438 -7.83 -22.55 12.94
N THR A 439 -7.37 -22.61 14.19
CA THR A 439 -6.67 -23.77 14.76
C THR A 439 -7.56 -25.01 14.76
N ILE A 440 -8.79 -24.88 15.28
CA ILE A 440 -9.77 -25.99 15.30
C ILE A 440 -10.06 -26.46 13.86
N ARG A 441 -10.25 -25.54 12.91
CA ARG A 441 -10.56 -25.87 11.52
C ARG A 441 -9.38 -26.54 10.80
N LEU A 442 -8.16 -26.04 11.00
CA LEU A 442 -6.95 -26.61 10.38
C LEU A 442 -6.69 -28.02 10.90
N THR A 443 -6.87 -28.23 12.20
CA THR A 443 -6.51 -29.50 12.84
C THR A 443 -7.66 -30.49 12.92
N SER A 444 -8.91 -30.09 12.70
CA SER A 444 -10.08 -30.96 12.93
C SER A 444 -10.05 -31.67 14.30
N GLY A 445 -9.40 -31.06 15.31
CA GLY A 445 -9.29 -31.60 16.66
C GLY A 445 -8.16 -32.60 16.94
N PHE A 446 -7.32 -33.00 15.98
CA PHE A 446 -6.27 -34.04 16.21
C PHE A 446 -5.15 -33.62 17.17
N GLY A 447 -5.02 -32.33 17.49
CA GLY A 447 -3.97 -31.84 18.37
C GLY A 447 -4.23 -32.24 19.83
N ASN A 448 -3.22 -32.82 20.48
CA ASN A 448 -3.25 -33.00 21.94
C ASN A 448 -3.07 -31.66 22.67
N GLU A 449 -2.39 -30.71 22.03
CA GLU A 449 -2.12 -29.37 22.57
C GLU A 449 -2.06 -28.35 21.44
N TYR A 450 -2.64 -27.17 21.69
CA TYR A 450 -2.64 -26.03 20.79
C TYR A 450 -1.92 -24.86 21.48
N VAL A 451 -0.90 -24.31 20.84
CA VAL A 451 -0.14 -23.16 21.37
C VAL A 451 -0.23 -22.00 20.38
N LEU A 452 -0.84 -20.90 20.79
CA LEU A 452 -1.03 -19.71 19.98
C LEU A 452 0.00 -18.66 20.38
N PHE A 453 0.79 -18.20 19.42
CA PHE A 453 1.89 -17.28 19.64
C PHE A 453 1.60 -15.88 19.07
N PHE A 454 1.78 -14.87 19.92
CA PHE A 454 1.64 -13.45 19.57
C PHE A 454 2.93 -12.67 19.88
N PRO A 455 3.17 -11.53 19.20
CA PRO A 455 4.39 -10.75 19.41
C PRO A 455 4.43 -10.00 20.76
N ASP A 456 3.27 -9.67 21.32
CA ASP A 456 3.11 -8.72 22.44
C ASP A 456 2.19 -9.24 23.55
N TYR A 457 1.78 -10.51 23.52
CA TYR A 457 0.95 -11.10 24.56
C TYR A 457 1.68 -11.11 25.91
N ASN A 458 0.99 -10.66 26.96
CA ASN A 458 1.50 -10.69 28.33
C ASN A 458 0.49 -11.38 29.23
N GLU A 459 0.86 -12.51 29.84
CA GLU A 459 -0.04 -13.31 30.67
C GLU A 459 -0.61 -12.54 31.87
N TYR A 460 0.18 -11.67 32.50
CA TYR A 460 -0.27 -10.86 33.65
C TYR A 460 -1.33 -9.82 33.25
N ILE A 461 -1.23 -9.28 32.05
CA ILE A 461 -2.13 -8.22 31.55
C ILE A 461 -3.34 -8.84 30.85
N ASN A 462 -3.12 -9.84 30.00
CA ASN A 462 -4.10 -10.36 29.04
C ASN A 462 -4.71 -11.71 29.44
N GLY A 463 -4.16 -12.41 30.45
CA GLY A 463 -4.53 -13.80 30.76
C GLY A 463 -6.01 -14.00 31.10
N ASN A 464 -6.61 -13.09 31.87
CA ASN A 464 -8.03 -13.16 32.22
C ASN A 464 -8.95 -13.03 31.00
N GLU A 465 -8.61 -12.12 30.09
CA GLU A 465 -9.36 -11.87 28.86
C GLU A 465 -9.23 -13.07 27.90
N ALA A 466 -8.03 -13.64 27.77
CA ALA A 466 -7.78 -14.84 26.99
C ALA A 466 -8.60 -16.04 27.49
N LEU A 467 -8.66 -16.27 28.82
CA LEU A 467 -9.46 -17.33 29.43
C LEU A 467 -10.97 -17.12 29.25
N GLN A 468 -11.45 -15.87 29.26
CA GLN A 468 -12.86 -15.58 28.94
C GLN A 468 -13.20 -15.97 27.50
N ILE A 469 -12.30 -15.67 26.55
CA ILE A 469 -12.51 -15.99 25.14
C ILE A 469 -12.48 -17.51 24.91
N ILE A 470 -11.52 -18.23 25.49
CA ILE A 470 -11.46 -19.70 25.34
C ILE A 470 -12.75 -20.34 25.87
N ARG A 471 -13.23 -19.94 27.05
CA ARG A 471 -14.49 -20.45 27.61
C ARG A 471 -15.72 -20.16 26.73
N SER A 472 -15.67 -19.12 25.91
CA SER A 472 -16.80 -18.78 25.02
C SER A 472 -17.05 -19.78 23.89
N PHE A 473 -16.10 -20.68 23.59
CA PHE A 473 -16.27 -21.71 22.57
C PHE A 473 -17.08 -22.93 23.05
N ASN A 474 -17.36 -23.05 24.36
CA ASN A 474 -18.20 -24.12 24.95
C ASN A 474 -17.81 -25.55 24.53
N GLU A 475 -16.53 -25.80 24.23
CA GLU A 475 -15.99 -27.15 23.96
C GLU A 475 -15.32 -27.72 25.21
N ASP A 476 -15.71 -28.94 25.59
CA ASP A 476 -15.13 -29.64 26.73
C ASP A 476 -13.61 -29.84 26.54
N LEU A 477 -12.81 -29.48 27.56
CA LEU A 477 -11.35 -29.62 27.62
C LEU A 477 -10.56 -28.71 26.65
N LEU A 478 -11.19 -27.77 25.95
CA LEU A 478 -10.49 -26.84 25.06
C LEU A 478 -9.56 -25.89 25.83
N ASP A 479 -9.98 -25.46 27.03
CA ASP A 479 -9.20 -24.68 27.98
C ASP A 479 -7.98 -25.41 28.53
N GLU A 480 -8.04 -26.74 28.63
CA GLU A 480 -6.88 -27.57 28.99
C GLU A 480 -5.89 -27.76 27.83
N LYS A 481 -6.38 -27.67 26.58
CA LYS A 481 -5.57 -27.88 25.37
C LYS A 481 -4.93 -26.61 24.81
N ILE A 482 -5.54 -25.44 24.99
CA ILE A 482 -5.06 -24.17 24.41
C ILE A 482 -4.14 -23.42 25.38
N LYS A 483 -2.98 -22.99 24.88
CA LYS A 483 -2.07 -22.06 25.56
C LYS A 483 -1.80 -20.85 24.68
N ILE A 484 -1.79 -19.66 25.27
CA ILE A 484 -1.34 -18.44 24.59
C ILE A 484 0.02 -18.06 25.16
N LEU A 485 1.00 -17.86 24.28
CA LEU A 485 2.35 -17.48 24.64
C LEU A 485 2.84 -16.30 23.80
N GLN A 486 3.82 -15.58 24.32
CA GLN A 486 4.60 -14.65 23.54
C GLN A 486 5.69 -15.42 22.78
N TYR A 487 5.94 -15.08 21.51
CA TYR A 487 7.18 -15.47 20.87
C TYR A 487 8.18 -14.31 20.94
N ASN A 488 9.42 -14.63 21.28
CA ASN A 488 10.46 -13.62 21.29
C ASN A 488 10.84 -13.32 19.84
N ARG A 489 10.69 -12.06 19.44
CA ARG A 489 11.34 -11.56 18.24
C ARG A 489 12.84 -11.73 18.41
N ILE A 490 13.55 -11.94 17.30
CA ILE A 490 15.00 -12.08 17.36
C ILE A 490 15.63 -10.92 18.15
N ASP A 491 16.31 -11.27 19.24
CA ASP A 491 17.31 -10.46 19.92
C ASP A 491 18.66 -11.21 19.92
N LEU A 492 19.75 -10.52 20.32
CA LEU A 492 21.09 -11.11 20.38
C LEU A 492 21.15 -12.40 21.22
N SER A 493 20.32 -12.53 22.26
CA SER A 493 20.32 -13.66 23.19
C SER A 493 19.61 -14.91 22.67
N ALA A 494 18.59 -14.76 21.83
CA ALA A 494 17.76 -15.87 21.35
C ALA A 494 18.44 -16.76 20.29
N LEU A 495 19.52 -16.28 19.64
CA LEU A 495 20.23 -17.03 18.58
C LEU A 495 21.54 -17.69 19.01
N ASP A 496 22.06 -17.43 20.21
CA ASP A 496 23.23 -18.16 20.73
C ASP A 496 22.96 -19.68 20.88
N SER A 497 21.69 -20.09 20.98
CA SER A 497 21.28 -21.49 20.91
C SER A 497 21.34 -22.08 19.49
N LEU A 498 21.15 -21.27 18.44
CA LEU A 498 21.15 -21.73 17.04
C LEU A 498 22.54 -22.11 16.53
N ALA A 499 23.59 -21.40 16.97
CA ALA A 499 24.98 -21.72 16.57
C ALA A 499 25.45 -23.11 17.05
N LYS A 500 24.79 -23.67 18.07
CA LYS A 500 25.05 -25.01 18.62
C LYS A 500 24.10 -26.09 18.09
N THR A 501 23.08 -25.72 17.32
CA THR A 501 22.03 -26.65 16.89
C THR A 501 22.43 -27.28 15.56
N GLU A 502 23.07 -28.46 15.61
CA GLU A 502 23.11 -29.35 14.45
C GLU A 502 21.67 -29.59 13.97
N VAL A 503 21.47 -29.69 12.65
CA VAL A 503 20.18 -30.15 12.11
C VAL A 503 19.95 -31.55 12.68
N ILE A 504 19.10 -31.67 13.70
CA ILE A 504 18.80 -32.95 14.33
C ILE A 504 18.04 -33.78 13.27
N ILE A 505 18.78 -34.62 12.56
CA ILE A 505 18.26 -35.73 11.76
C ILE A 505 17.93 -36.87 12.74
N SER A 506 17.13 -36.60 13.78
CA SER A 506 16.57 -37.68 14.59
C SER A 506 15.56 -38.43 13.72
N LYS A 507 15.40 -39.74 14.00
CA LYS A 507 14.42 -40.58 13.29
C LYS A 507 13.08 -39.86 13.25
N ASN A 508 12.57 -39.56 12.05
CA ASN A 508 11.30 -38.88 11.87
C ASN A 508 10.16 -39.82 12.28
N GLU A 509 9.85 -39.86 13.57
CA GLU A 509 8.78 -40.69 14.11
C GLU A 509 7.44 -39.98 13.90
N THR A 510 6.45 -40.72 13.41
CA THR A 510 5.09 -40.23 13.17
C THR A 510 4.15 -40.78 14.23
N TYR A 511 3.25 -39.94 14.73
CA TYR A 511 2.16 -40.38 15.59
C TYR A 511 1.20 -41.25 14.78
N ASP A 512 0.66 -42.32 15.39
CA ASP A 512 -0.33 -43.19 14.76
C ASP A 512 -1.74 -42.65 15.06
N GLU A 513 -2.29 -41.90 14.12
CA GLU A 513 -3.63 -41.27 14.22
C GLU A 513 -4.77 -42.30 14.35
N SER A 514 -4.53 -43.58 14.03
CA SER A 514 -5.57 -44.63 14.10
C SER A 514 -6.02 -45.00 15.53
N LYS A 515 -5.40 -44.40 16.56
CA LYS A 515 -5.68 -44.65 17.98
C LYS A 515 -6.56 -43.60 18.66
N GLU A 516 -6.94 -42.51 17.99
CA GLU A 516 -7.86 -41.51 18.55
C GLU A 516 -9.29 -41.71 18.03
N THR A 517 -10.27 -41.51 18.91
CA THR A 517 -11.69 -41.56 18.56
C THR A 517 -12.05 -40.19 17.97
N SER A 518 -12.46 -40.14 16.70
CA SER A 518 -12.82 -38.91 16.01
C SER A 518 -13.97 -38.20 16.74
N LEU A 519 -13.70 -37.09 17.40
CA LEU A 519 -14.72 -36.19 17.94
C LEU A 519 -15.29 -35.36 16.79
N ILE A 520 -16.11 -35.99 15.96
CA ILE A 520 -17.00 -35.28 15.03
C ILE A 520 -18.31 -35.09 15.76
N ASN A 521 -18.45 -33.97 16.46
CA ASN A 521 -19.76 -33.43 16.84
C ASN A 521 -19.62 -31.96 17.22
N SER A 522 -19.90 -31.08 16.27
CA SER A 522 -20.51 -29.77 16.55
C SER A 522 -21.13 -29.21 15.27
N GLU A 523 -22.32 -29.73 14.93
CA GLU A 523 -23.27 -28.98 14.13
C GLU A 523 -23.71 -27.76 14.95
N HIS A 524 -23.26 -26.55 14.57
CA HIS A 524 -24.00 -25.30 14.71
C HIS A 524 -23.26 -24.19 13.94
N LEU A 525 -23.46 -24.14 12.62
CA LEU A 525 -22.99 -23.02 11.78
C LEU A 525 -24.18 -22.17 11.35
N ASN A 526 -24.62 -21.28 12.23
CA ASN A 526 -25.34 -20.08 11.80
C ASN A 526 -25.33 -18.96 12.87
N GLU A 527 -24.13 -18.50 13.22
CA GLU A 527 -23.85 -17.17 13.79
C GLU A 527 -22.36 -16.75 13.64
N ALA A 528 -21.54 -17.60 13.00
CA ALA A 528 -20.09 -17.52 13.10
C ALA A 528 -19.38 -16.67 12.03
N PHE A 529 -20.06 -16.06 11.06
CA PHE A 529 -19.36 -15.45 9.92
C PHE A 529 -18.63 -14.13 10.23
N ILE A 530 -18.99 -13.42 11.30
CA ILE A 530 -18.25 -12.23 11.76
C ILE A 530 -16.97 -12.61 12.52
N ASN A 531 -16.93 -13.81 13.11
CA ASN A 531 -15.88 -14.26 14.05
C ASN A 531 -14.88 -15.26 13.43
N ILE A 532 -15.01 -15.60 12.14
CA ILE A 532 -14.22 -16.63 11.47
C ILE A 532 -13.04 -16.02 10.69
N LEU A 533 -11.89 -16.71 10.72
CA LEU A 533 -10.74 -16.42 9.86
C LEU A 533 -10.71 -17.37 8.65
N PRO A 534 -11.31 -17.00 7.50
CA PRO A 534 -11.41 -17.90 6.35
C PRO A 534 -10.04 -18.19 5.72
N TYR A 535 -9.87 -19.42 5.23
CA TYR A 535 -8.71 -19.86 4.47
C TYR A 535 -9.12 -20.76 3.30
N GLY A 536 -8.22 -20.94 2.33
CA GLY A 536 -8.44 -21.89 1.24
C GLY A 536 -9.67 -21.55 0.40
N ASP A 537 -10.50 -22.56 0.15
CA ASP A 537 -11.68 -22.44 -0.72
C ASP A 537 -12.81 -21.63 -0.09
N ILE A 538 -12.82 -21.49 1.23
CA ILE A 538 -13.80 -20.63 1.95
C ILE A 538 -13.65 -19.17 1.49
N LEU A 539 -12.45 -18.76 1.08
CA LEU A 539 -12.20 -17.42 0.53
C LEU A 539 -12.77 -17.25 -0.89
N LYS A 540 -12.90 -18.32 -1.68
CA LYS A 540 -13.24 -18.23 -3.11
C LYS A 540 -14.59 -17.52 -3.36
N PRO A 541 -15.71 -17.86 -2.69
CA PRO A 541 -16.96 -17.16 -2.91
C PRO A 541 -16.87 -15.66 -2.63
N PHE A 542 -16.16 -15.30 -1.56
CA PHE A 542 -15.92 -13.92 -1.16
C PHE A 542 -15.12 -13.16 -2.22
N LEU A 543 -13.99 -13.71 -2.66
CA LEU A 543 -13.12 -13.09 -3.66
C LEU A 543 -13.73 -13.06 -5.07
N LYS A 544 -14.70 -13.94 -5.37
CA LYS A 544 -15.40 -13.99 -6.66
C LYS A 544 -16.44 -12.89 -6.84
N THR A 545 -16.93 -12.27 -5.77
CA THR A 545 -17.96 -11.21 -5.82
C THR A 545 -17.59 -10.09 -6.80
N ASP A 546 -18.60 -9.48 -7.44
CA ASP A 546 -18.41 -8.38 -8.40
C ASP A 546 -17.87 -7.10 -7.76
N ALA A 547 -17.99 -6.99 -6.43
CA ALA A 547 -17.40 -5.89 -5.66
C ALA A 547 -15.86 -5.88 -5.71
N ILE A 548 -15.24 -7.04 -5.93
CA ILE A 548 -13.78 -7.20 -5.91
C ILE A 548 -13.25 -7.31 -7.34
N THR A 549 -12.40 -6.36 -7.73
CA THR A 549 -11.75 -6.38 -9.05
C THR A 549 -10.41 -7.10 -9.02
N ALA A 550 -9.90 -7.53 -10.19
CA ALA A 550 -8.55 -8.11 -10.29
C ALA A 550 -7.45 -7.16 -9.80
N ASN A 551 -7.64 -5.84 -9.93
CA ASN A 551 -6.69 -4.85 -9.42
C ASN A 551 -6.69 -4.80 -7.89
N ASP A 552 -7.84 -5.04 -7.24
CA ASP A 552 -7.93 -5.08 -5.78
C ASP A 552 -7.20 -6.28 -5.22
N LEU A 553 -7.35 -7.45 -5.86
CA LEU A 553 -6.60 -8.65 -5.52
C LEU A 553 -5.08 -8.43 -5.68
N LYS A 554 -4.65 -7.76 -6.75
CA LYS A 554 -3.24 -7.41 -6.95
C LYS A 554 -2.72 -6.43 -5.92
N TYR A 555 -3.52 -5.43 -5.56
CA TYR A 555 -3.17 -4.46 -4.53
C TYR A 555 -3.00 -5.15 -3.17
N TYR A 556 -3.91 -6.06 -2.84
CA TYR A 556 -3.83 -6.89 -1.65
C TYR A 556 -2.57 -7.77 -1.63
N LEU A 557 -2.29 -8.49 -2.72
CA LEU A 557 -1.07 -9.28 -2.87
C LEU A 557 0.19 -8.40 -2.73
N ALA A 558 0.20 -7.20 -3.32
CA ALA A 558 1.31 -6.27 -3.25
C ALA A 558 1.58 -5.78 -1.81
N LYS A 559 0.55 -5.58 -0.99
CA LYS A 559 0.72 -5.31 0.46
C LYS A 559 1.42 -6.47 1.17
N LYS A 560 1.15 -7.71 0.77
CA LYS A 560 1.85 -8.91 1.29
C LYS A 560 3.24 -9.09 0.69
N GLY A 561 3.70 -8.20 -0.21
CA GLY A 561 4.96 -8.35 -0.92
C GLY A 561 4.92 -9.36 -2.07
N VAL A 562 3.73 -9.72 -2.55
CA VAL A 562 3.53 -10.64 -3.67
C VAL A 562 3.11 -9.86 -4.91
N PHE A 563 3.86 -9.98 -6.00
CA PHE A 563 3.65 -9.24 -7.23
C PHE A 563 3.48 -10.19 -8.41
N THR A 564 2.49 -9.92 -9.27
CA THR A 564 2.24 -10.71 -10.47
C THR A 564 1.70 -9.84 -11.60
N LYS A 565 2.15 -10.12 -12.82
CA LYS A 565 1.62 -9.45 -14.02
C LYS A 565 0.23 -9.94 -14.37
N ASN A 566 -0.05 -11.20 -14.05
CA ASN A 566 -1.27 -11.90 -14.41
C ASN A 566 -2.50 -11.13 -13.91
N ALA A 567 -3.45 -10.84 -14.81
CA ALA A 567 -4.67 -10.10 -14.49
C ALA A 567 -5.92 -10.99 -14.47
N ASP A 568 -5.76 -12.30 -14.68
CA ASP A 568 -6.84 -13.26 -14.57
C ASP A 568 -7.30 -13.37 -13.11
N LYS A 569 -8.56 -12.97 -12.85
CA LYS A 569 -9.16 -12.99 -11.52
C LYS A 569 -9.16 -14.41 -10.94
N VAL A 570 -9.36 -15.46 -11.74
CA VAL A 570 -9.38 -16.85 -11.25
C VAL A 570 -8.02 -17.24 -10.68
N ARG A 571 -6.95 -17.01 -11.46
CA ARG A 571 -5.58 -17.34 -11.02
C ARG A 571 -5.13 -16.49 -9.82
N LEU A 572 -5.57 -15.24 -9.72
CA LEU A 572 -5.30 -14.39 -8.55
C LEU A 572 -6.01 -14.91 -7.30
N ILE A 573 -7.26 -15.37 -7.45
CA ILE A 573 -8.02 -16.00 -6.37
C ILE A 573 -7.33 -17.28 -5.93
N ASP A 574 -6.90 -18.14 -6.86
CA ASP A 574 -6.20 -19.38 -6.52
C ASP A 574 -4.88 -19.11 -5.77
N LEU A 575 -4.14 -18.07 -6.17
CA LEU A 575 -2.94 -17.64 -5.45
C LEU A 575 -3.27 -17.18 -4.03
N ILE A 576 -4.31 -16.35 -3.84
CA ILE A 576 -4.70 -15.87 -2.50
C ILE A 576 -5.23 -17.02 -1.63
N SER A 577 -6.02 -17.94 -2.18
CA SER A 577 -6.53 -19.11 -1.46
C SER A 577 -5.42 -20.03 -0.96
N SER A 578 -4.25 -20.03 -1.60
CA SER A 578 -3.07 -20.78 -1.13
C SER A 578 -2.29 -20.09 0.00
N LEU A 579 -2.62 -18.83 0.32
CA LEU A 579 -2.01 -18.07 1.43
C LEU A 579 -2.83 -18.25 2.71
N LEU A 580 -2.14 -18.23 3.86
CA LEU A 580 -2.78 -18.01 5.15
C LEU A 580 -2.78 -16.51 5.46
N LEU A 581 -3.94 -16.01 5.88
CA LEU A 581 -4.19 -14.60 6.15
C LEU A 581 -4.32 -14.39 7.64
N SER A 582 -3.77 -13.29 8.15
CA SER A 582 -3.98 -12.90 9.55
C SER A 582 -5.31 -12.16 9.74
N PRO A 583 -5.85 -12.10 10.97
CA PRO A 583 -7.06 -11.33 11.27
C PRO A 583 -7.03 -9.90 10.76
N GLN A 584 -5.94 -9.17 10.99
CA GLN A 584 -5.78 -7.79 10.53
C GLN A 584 -5.80 -7.70 9.00
N GLU A 585 -5.18 -8.63 8.30
CA GLU A 585 -5.14 -8.63 6.83
C GLU A 585 -6.53 -8.80 6.20
N ILE A 586 -7.42 -9.56 6.85
CA ILE A 586 -8.80 -9.73 6.39
C ILE A 586 -9.63 -8.48 6.70
N GLU A 587 -9.47 -7.87 7.87
CA GLU A 587 -10.16 -6.63 8.21
C GLU A 587 -9.73 -5.47 7.31
N ASP A 588 -8.42 -5.35 7.05
CA ASP A 588 -7.87 -4.44 6.05
C ASP A 588 -8.56 -4.66 4.70
N PHE A 589 -8.68 -5.91 4.26
CA PHE A 589 -9.29 -6.25 2.98
C PHE A 589 -10.80 -5.91 2.92
N LYS A 590 -11.56 -6.17 3.99
CA LYS A 590 -12.99 -5.80 4.10
C LYS A 590 -13.18 -4.28 4.00
N SER A 591 -12.39 -3.51 4.74
CA SER A 591 -12.49 -2.04 4.75
C SER A 591 -12.32 -1.42 3.36
N TYR A 592 -11.52 -2.02 2.48
CA TYR A 592 -11.35 -1.56 1.10
C TYR A 592 -12.57 -1.80 0.20
N ILE A 593 -13.35 -2.82 0.49
CA ILE A 593 -14.57 -3.17 -0.24
C ILE A 593 -15.70 -2.24 0.22
N ASP A 594 -15.86 -2.07 1.53
CA ASP A 594 -16.91 -1.23 2.13
C ASP A 594 -16.81 0.23 1.67
N VAL A 595 -15.60 0.77 1.53
CA VAL A 595 -15.37 2.16 1.05
C VAL A 595 -15.80 2.37 -0.42
N LYS A 596 -15.97 1.30 -1.21
CA LYS A 596 -16.43 1.40 -2.61
C LYS A 596 -17.94 1.34 -2.77
N GLU A 597 -18.68 0.85 -1.76
CA GLU A 597 -20.14 0.82 -1.75
C GLU A 597 -20.68 2.23 -1.47
N LYS A 598 -20.76 3.04 -2.53
CA LYS A 598 -21.21 4.45 -2.49
C LYS A 598 -22.61 4.60 -1.87
N THR A 599 -22.80 5.65 -1.07
CA THR A 599 -24.11 6.24 -0.78
C THR A 599 -24.72 6.81 -2.06
N VAL A 600 -26.00 6.50 -2.31
CA VAL A 600 -26.73 6.95 -3.49
C VAL A 600 -28.11 7.42 -3.06
N HIS A 601 -28.44 8.67 -3.40
CA HIS A 601 -29.74 9.34 -3.25
C HIS A 601 -29.98 10.05 -1.91
N SER A 602 -29.92 11.39 -1.98
CA SER A 602 -30.50 12.29 -0.99
C SER A 602 -31.98 12.57 -1.28
N THR A 603 -32.86 12.40 -0.30
CA THR A 603 -34.20 13.02 -0.35
C THR A 603 -34.28 14.07 0.74
N ASP A 604 -34.53 15.31 0.34
CA ASP A 604 -34.62 16.44 1.27
C ASP A 604 -36.06 16.64 1.75
N ALA A 605 -36.21 16.88 3.06
CA ALA A 605 -37.43 17.36 3.66
C ALA A 605 -37.17 18.70 4.36
N PHE A 606 -38.05 19.67 4.13
CA PHE A 606 -37.98 21.00 4.72
C PHE A 606 -39.18 21.23 5.64
N TYR A 607 -38.91 21.69 6.85
CA TYR A 607 -39.92 22.01 7.86
C TYR A 607 -39.70 23.42 8.43
N TYR A 608 -40.79 24.11 8.77
CA TYR A 608 -40.73 25.33 9.56
C TYR A 608 -40.54 25.00 11.04
N ILE A 609 -39.65 25.74 11.70
CA ILE A 609 -39.37 25.58 13.13
C ILE A 609 -40.34 26.46 13.91
N LYS A 610 -41.14 25.85 14.78
CA LYS A 610 -42.13 26.54 15.62
C LYS A 610 -41.50 27.16 16.87
N GLN A 611 -40.40 26.57 17.36
CA GLN A 611 -39.71 26.96 18.60
C GLN A 611 -38.20 27.11 18.35
N ASN A 612 -37.57 28.21 18.78
CA ASN A 612 -36.13 28.43 18.57
C ASN A 612 -35.24 27.67 19.59
N ASP A 613 -35.58 26.41 19.90
CA ASP A 613 -34.78 25.54 20.77
C ASP A 613 -33.53 25.00 20.03
N ASN A 614 -32.48 24.70 20.78
CA ASN A 614 -31.27 24.04 20.26
C ASN A 614 -31.56 22.55 19.98
N LEU A 615 -31.10 22.04 18.83
CA LEU A 615 -31.22 20.63 18.42
C LEU A 615 -30.73 19.64 19.49
N ASP A 616 -29.64 19.94 20.22
CA ASP A 616 -29.15 19.11 21.33
C ASP A 616 -30.22 18.86 22.41
N ASN A 617 -31.02 19.88 22.72
CA ASN A 617 -32.07 19.80 23.73
C ASN A 617 -33.33 19.12 23.19
N VAL A 618 -33.59 19.24 21.89
CA VAL A 618 -34.70 18.56 21.21
C VAL A 618 -34.42 17.07 21.13
N PHE A 619 -33.21 16.66 20.73
CA PHE A 619 -32.84 15.24 20.62
C PHE A 619 -32.83 14.50 21.96
N LYS A 620 -32.63 15.20 23.09
CA LYS A 620 -32.82 14.62 24.44
C LYS A 620 -34.28 14.26 24.76
N LYS A 621 -35.25 14.87 24.07
CA LYS A 621 -36.70 14.67 24.28
C LYS A 621 -37.33 13.73 23.25
N VAL A 622 -36.63 13.44 22.16
CA VAL A 622 -37.08 12.56 21.07
C VAL A 622 -36.81 11.10 21.42
N GLN A 623 -37.81 10.25 21.25
CA GLN A 623 -37.67 8.80 21.41
C GLN A 623 -38.02 8.12 20.09
N LEU A 624 -37.02 7.54 19.44
CA LEU A 624 -37.22 6.82 18.18
C LEU A 624 -37.62 5.38 18.48
N ASN A 625 -38.80 4.98 18.03
CA ASN A 625 -39.14 3.56 17.92
C ASN A 625 -38.70 3.05 16.55
N ILE A 626 -37.75 2.13 16.52
CA ILE A 626 -37.11 1.63 15.29
C ILE A 626 -37.60 0.21 14.92
N ASP A 627 -38.41 -0.42 15.78
CA ASP A 627 -38.75 -1.86 15.70
C ASP A 627 -39.49 -2.23 14.40
N ASN A 628 -40.30 -1.32 13.87
CA ASN A 628 -41.14 -1.57 12.69
C ASN A 628 -40.50 -1.11 11.37
N LEU A 629 -39.25 -0.61 11.38
CA LEU A 629 -38.63 -0.09 10.16
C LEU A 629 -38.47 -1.16 9.06
N THR A 630 -38.34 -2.42 9.43
CA THR A 630 -38.10 -3.55 8.51
C THR A 630 -39.36 -4.34 8.16
N GLU A 631 -40.55 -3.94 8.64
CA GLU A 631 -41.79 -4.68 8.44
C GLU A 631 -42.10 -4.90 6.94
N GLY A 632 -42.22 -6.16 6.51
CA GLY A 632 -42.47 -6.53 5.12
C GLY A 632 -41.28 -6.40 4.17
N LEU A 633 -40.06 -6.14 4.68
CA LEU A 633 -38.81 -6.11 3.91
C LEU A 633 -37.97 -7.36 4.22
N ASN A 634 -37.15 -7.81 3.26
CA ASN A 634 -36.19 -8.90 3.47
C ASN A 634 -34.85 -8.34 4.00
N THR A 635 -34.92 -7.46 5.00
CA THR A 635 -33.78 -6.71 5.53
C THR A 635 -33.86 -6.63 7.05
N LYS A 636 -32.72 -6.83 7.73
CA LYS A 636 -32.59 -6.69 9.19
C LYS A 636 -31.73 -5.46 9.51
N ILE A 637 -32.06 -4.74 10.58
CA ILE A 637 -31.22 -3.66 11.11
C ILE A 637 -30.38 -4.23 12.25
N ILE A 638 -29.07 -4.03 12.21
CA ILE A 638 -28.13 -4.66 13.14
C ILE A 638 -27.89 -3.78 14.37
N ASN A 639 -27.83 -2.46 14.18
CA ASN A 639 -27.50 -1.50 15.23
C ASN A 639 -28.73 -0.78 15.80
N ALA A 640 -29.91 -1.42 15.76
CA ALA A 640 -31.17 -0.80 16.18
C ALA A 640 -31.12 -0.28 17.63
N GLU A 641 -30.50 -1.04 18.55
CA GLU A 641 -30.41 -0.69 19.98
C GLU A 641 -29.48 0.51 20.26
N ASN A 642 -28.51 0.75 19.38
CA ASN A 642 -27.51 1.82 19.53
C ASN A 642 -27.78 3.03 18.64
N ALA A 643 -28.90 3.03 17.90
CA ALA A 643 -29.23 4.09 16.96
C ALA A 643 -29.60 5.39 17.69
N LYS A 644 -28.68 6.35 17.71
CA LYS A 644 -28.86 7.68 18.31
C LYS A 644 -28.42 8.76 17.34
N PHE A 645 -28.94 9.96 17.56
CA PHE A 645 -28.45 11.16 16.87
C PHE A 645 -27.10 11.59 17.46
N GLU A 646 -26.08 11.61 16.62
CA GLU A 646 -24.73 12.05 16.97
C GLU A 646 -24.43 13.40 16.32
N PRO A 647 -23.77 14.34 17.03
CA PRO A 647 -23.33 15.60 16.44
C PRO A 647 -22.22 15.35 15.42
N ILE A 648 -22.25 16.07 14.30
CA ILE A 648 -21.20 15.98 13.28
C ILE A 648 -19.99 16.85 13.70
N PRO A 649 -18.74 16.32 13.68
CA PRO A 649 -17.55 17.11 14.01
C PRO A 649 -17.47 18.38 13.14
N ASN A 650 -17.23 19.55 13.77
CA ASN A 650 -17.14 20.88 13.15
C ASN A 650 -18.45 21.56 12.70
N SER A 651 -19.65 21.06 13.08
CA SER A 651 -20.91 21.79 12.89
C SER A 651 -21.79 21.71 14.14
N LYS A 652 -22.16 22.86 14.73
CA LYS A 652 -22.94 22.91 15.98
C LYS A 652 -24.45 22.66 15.78
N ASP A 653 -24.92 22.71 14.54
CA ASP A 653 -26.35 22.65 14.18
C ASP A 653 -26.69 21.46 13.26
N GLU A 654 -25.83 20.42 13.26
CA GLU A 654 -26.00 19.23 12.43
C GLU A 654 -25.84 17.93 13.21
N PHE A 655 -26.83 17.05 13.08
CA PHE A 655 -26.87 15.75 13.73
C PHE A 655 -27.12 14.65 12.70
N LYS A 656 -26.55 13.47 12.93
CA LYS A 656 -26.74 12.31 12.06
C LYS A 656 -27.20 11.10 12.86
N ILE A 657 -28.03 10.27 12.26
CA ILE A 657 -28.33 8.91 12.71
C ILE A 657 -27.97 7.94 11.58
N CYS A 658 -27.31 6.84 11.93
CA CYS A 658 -26.84 5.83 10.98
C CYS A 658 -27.38 4.45 11.38
N LEU A 659 -28.05 3.78 10.44
CA LEU A 659 -28.53 2.41 10.57
C LEU A 659 -27.77 1.51 9.61
N THR A 660 -27.28 0.39 10.11
CA THR A 660 -26.61 -0.66 9.31
C THR A 660 -27.61 -1.77 9.04
N THR A 661 -27.75 -2.15 7.77
CA THR A 661 -28.75 -3.10 7.28
C THR A 661 -28.11 -4.38 6.74
N GLU A 662 -28.85 -5.48 6.84
CA GLU A 662 -28.44 -6.83 6.45
C GLU A 662 -29.51 -7.46 5.54
N ILE A 663 -29.14 -7.91 4.33
CA ILE A 663 -30.02 -8.67 3.43
C ILE A 663 -29.42 -10.06 3.22
N LYS A 664 -30.22 -11.11 3.42
CA LYS A 664 -29.82 -12.50 3.10
C LYS A 664 -30.32 -12.90 1.71
N ASP A 665 -29.39 -13.20 0.80
CA ASP A 665 -29.62 -13.69 -0.56
C ASP A 665 -29.55 -15.23 -0.60
N PRO A 666 -30.71 -15.92 -0.65
CA PRO A 666 -30.77 -17.38 -0.57
C PRO A 666 -30.20 -18.08 -1.82
N THR A 667 -29.94 -17.35 -2.91
CA THR A 667 -29.41 -17.90 -4.17
C THR A 667 -27.89 -17.92 -4.24
N SER A 668 -27.23 -17.25 -3.30
CA SER A 668 -25.77 -17.20 -3.19
C SER A 668 -25.27 -18.21 -2.16
N SER A 669 -23.97 -18.55 -2.21
CA SER A 669 -23.40 -19.47 -1.22
C SER A 669 -23.52 -18.89 0.20
N LEU A 670 -23.78 -19.74 1.20
CA LEU A 670 -23.90 -19.38 2.62
C LEU A 670 -22.78 -18.44 3.13
N SER A 671 -21.57 -18.52 2.55
CA SER A 671 -20.42 -17.68 2.92
C SER A 671 -20.47 -16.22 2.46
N VAL A 672 -21.33 -15.87 1.50
CA VAL A 672 -21.50 -14.50 0.97
C VAL A 672 -22.98 -14.14 0.78
N ASN A 673 -23.86 -14.84 1.48
CA ASN A 673 -25.29 -14.61 1.37
C ASN A 673 -25.76 -13.34 2.06
N THR A 674 -24.96 -12.80 2.97
CA THR A 674 -25.25 -11.52 3.60
C THR A 674 -24.68 -10.37 2.76
N LYS A 675 -25.57 -9.51 2.27
CA LYS A 675 -25.26 -8.19 1.71
C LYS A 675 -25.48 -7.14 2.78
N TRP A 676 -24.50 -6.26 2.95
CA TRP A 676 -24.54 -5.18 3.92
C TRP A 676 -25.05 -3.90 3.24
N GLY A 677 -25.71 -3.07 4.02
CA GLY A 677 -26.18 -1.75 3.60
C GLY A 677 -26.13 -0.75 4.74
N LYS A 678 -26.42 0.49 4.41
CA LYS A 678 -26.39 1.65 5.29
C LYS A 678 -27.54 2.59 4.94
N SER A 679 -28.27 3.03 5.96
CA SER A 679 -29.31 4.05 5.87
C SER A 679 -29.00 5.17 6.86
N GLU A 680 -28.81 6.38 6.37
CA GLU A 680 -28.44 7.56 7.17
C GLU A 680 -29.49 8.66 7.06
N LEU A 681 -29.65 9.42 8.15
CA LEU A 681 -30.49 10.60 8.18
C LEU A 681 -29.73 11.72 8.89
N VAL A 682 -29.54 12.83 8.19
CA VAL A 682 -28.83 14.03 8.63
C VAL A 682 -29.82 15.17 8.82
N VAL A 683 -29.90 15.70 10.03
CA VAL A 683 -30.75 16.84 10.40
C VAL A 683 -29.88 18.08 10.53
N ARG A 684 -30.24 19.16 9.84
CA ARG A 684 -29.55 20.45 9.86
C ARG A 684 -30.53 21.56 10.21
N LYS A 685 -30.21 22.40 11.20
CA LYS A 685 -30.96 23.63 11.50
C LYS A 685 -30.32 24.81 10.76
N LYS A 686 -31.13 25.58 10.02
CA LYS A 686 -30.67 26.80 9.34
C LYS A 686 -31.76 27.87 9.43
N ASP A 687 -31.46 28.97 10.10
CA ASP A 687 -32.42 30.04 10.42
C ASP A 687 -33.67 29.48 11.13
N ASN A 688 -34.88 29.80 10.64
CA ASN A 688 -36.16 29.27 11.13
C ASN A 688 -36.60 27.96 10.44
N LYS A 689 -35.68 27.24 9.77
CA LYS A 689 -36.01 26.05 8.96
C LYS A 689 -35.17 24.85 9.37
N LEU A 690 -35.80 23.69 9.39
CA LEU A 690 -35.18 22.39 9.63
C LEU A 690 -35.05 21.64 8.30
N ILE A 691 -33.84 21.24 7.96
CA ILE A 691 -33.52 20.49 6.75
C ILE A 691 -33.17 19.07 7.17
N VAL A 692 -33.94 18.08 6.73
CA VAL A 692 -33.65 16.67 6.97
C VAL A 692 -33.27 16.01 5.65
N VAL A 693 -32.03 15.54 5.57
CA VAL A 693 -31.45 14.86 4.40
C VAL A 693 -31.36 13.37 4.73
N THR A 694 -31.95 12.53 3.88
CA THR A 694 -31.84 11.07 3.99
C THR A 694 -30.83 10.56 2.99
N GLU A 695 -29.84 9.77 3.41
CA GLU A 695 -28.83 9.14 2.56
C GLU A 695 -28.95 7.61 2.71
N ASN A 696 -28.77 6.83 1.63
CA ASN A 696 -28.83 5.36 1.72
C ASN A 696 -27.82 4.69 0.77
N THR A 697 -27.53 3.42 1.01
CA THR A 697 -26.81 2.54 0.07
C THR A 697 -27.74 1.99 -1.01
N VAL A 698 -27.12 1.44 -2.05
CA VAL A 698 -27.64 1.07 -3.39
C VAL A 698 -28.97 0.28 -3.43
N THR A 699 -29.49 -0.28 -2.34
CA THR A 699 -30.66 -1.18 -2.36
C THR A 699 -32.02 -0.48 -2.23
N ARG A 700 -33.08 -1.11 -2.76
CA ARG A 700 -34.46 -0.59 -2.63
C ARG A 700 -34.93 -0.61 -1.18
N ASP A 701 -34.53 -1.62 -0.41
CA ASP A 701 -34.98 -1.83 0.96
C ASP A 701 -34.35 -0.79 1.91
N ASP A 702 -33.07 -0.44 1.72
CA ASP A 702 -32.40 0.65 2.45
C ASP A 702 -33.11 1.99 2.23
N LYS A 703 -33.56 2.24 1.00
CA LYS A 703 -34.36 3.42 0.69
C LYS A 703 -35.71 3.41 1.40
N TYR A 704 -36.38 2.26 1.53
CA TYR A 704 -37.62 2.16 2.31
C TYR A 704 -37.38 2.40 3.79
N ILE A 705 -36.30 1.85 4.35
CA ILE A 705 -35.90 2.02 5.75
C ILE A 705 -35.61 3.50 6.05
N ALA A 706 -34.82 4.17 5.22
CA ALA A 706 -34.52 5.60 5.37
C ALA A 706 -35.80 6.47 5.32
N ASN A 707 -36.75 6.15 4.44
CA ASN A 707 -38.03 6.87 4.35
C ASN A 707 -38.94 6.62 5.56
N ARG A 708 -38.96 5.40 6.10
CA ARG A 708 -39.71 5.08 7.32
C ARG A 708 -39.11 5.77 8.53
N LEU A 709 -37.78 5.79 8.64
CA LEU A 709 -37.07 6.53 9.69
C LEU A 709 -37.40 8.03 9.64
N LEU A 710 -37.44 8.63 8.45
CA LEU A 710 -37.81 10.03 8.27
C LEU A 710 -39.23 10.33 8.81
N LYS A 711 -40.20 9.44 8.60
CA LYS A 711 -41.57 9.62 9.11
C LYS A 711 -41.61 9.58 10.64
N ILE A 712 -40.89 8.65 11.26
CA ILE A 712 -40.85 8.52 12.72
C ILE A 712 -40.21 9.77 13.34
N VAL A 713 -39.12 10.26 12.74
CA VAL A 713 -38.48 11.51 13.16
C VAL A 713 -39.43 12.72 13.00
N GLU A 714 -40.21 12.77 11.92
CA GLU A 714 -41.22 13.81 11.70
C GLU A 714 -42.33 13.77 12.77
N GLU A 715 -42.90 12.60 13.04
CA GLU A 715 -43.94 12.41 14.07
C GLU A 715 -43.45 12.79 15.46
N GLU A 716 -42.22 12.40 15.81
CA GLU A 716 -41.62 12.77 17.08
C GLU A 716 -41.37 14.27 17.18
N PHE A 717 -40.84 14.93 16.14
CA PHE A 717 -40.66 16.37 16.15
C PHE A 717 -41.98 17.14 16.24
N LYS A 718 -43.08 16.61 15.68
CA LYS A 718 -44.43 17.16 15.89
C LYS A 718 -44.92 16.92 17.32
N ARG A 719 -44.65 15.75 17.92
CA ARG A 719 -44.97 15.42 19.31
C ARG A 719 -44.28 16.37 20.30
N VAL A 720 -43.02 16.73 20.05
CA VAL A 720 -42.29 17.72 20.88
C VAL A 720 -42.62 19.17 20.49
N ASP A 721 -43.57 19.37 19.57
CA ASP A 721 -44.04 20.65 19.04
C ASP A 721 -42.95 21.50 18.37
N PHE A 722 -41.85 20.89 17.93
CA PHE A 722 -40.65 21.59 17.42
C PHE A 722 -40.83 22.11 15.97
N ILE A 723 -41.60 21.39 15.15
CA ILE A 723 -41.87 21.71 13.74
C ILE A 723 -43.36 21.97 13.49
N GLU A 724 -43.68 22.76 12.45
CA GLU A 724 -45.07 22.94 11.99
C GLU A 724 -45.66 21.69 11.32
N GLU A 725 -46.99 21.56 11.32
CA GLU A 725 -47.69 20.36 10.81
C GLU A 725 -47.49 20.12 9.29
N ASN A 726 -47.30 21.20 8.52
CA ASN A 726 -47.23 21.17 7.07
C ASN A 726 -45.77 21.15 6.57
N LYS A 727 -45.39 20.08 5.87
CA LYS A 727 -44.12 20.01 5.13
C LYS A 727 -44.15 20.94 3.93
N ILE A 728 -43.05 21.63 3.63
CA ILE A 728 -42.89 22.35 2.36
C ILE A 728 -42.72 21.30 1.25
N LYS A 729 -43.81 21.00 0.53
CA LYS A 729 -43.81 20.14 -0.67
C LYS A 729 -44.17 20.98 -1.88
N VAL A 730 -43.31 20.97 -2.89
CA VAL A 730 -43.61 21.57 -4.20
C VAL A 730 -44.22 20.49 -5.07
N MET A 731 -45.53 20.56 -5.25
CA MET A 731 -46.25 19.62 -6.12
C MET A 731 -46.40 20.19 -7.53
N PHE A 732 -46.65 19.32 -8.50
CA PHE A 732 -46.83 19.70 -9.89
C PHE A 732 -48.03 20.66 -10.05
N LYS A 733 -49.11 20.49 -9.27
CA LYS A 733 -50.27 21.40 -9.28
C LYS A 733 -50.14 22.65 -8.40
N ASN A 734 -49.05 22.82 -7.64
CA ASN A 734 -48.87 23.99 -6.74
C ASN A 734 -48.63 25.33 -7.48
N PHE A 735 -48.53 25.31 -8.81
CA PHE A 735 -48.25 26.50 -9.61
C PHE A 735 -49.55 27.10 -10.15
N SER A 736 -49.68 28.42 -10.07
CA SER A 736 -50.86 29.17 -10.52
C SER A 736 -51.12 29.06 -12.02
N SER A 737 -50.07 28.80 -12.83
CA SER A 737 -50.17 28.59 -14.27
C SER A 737 -49.14 27.57 -14.78
N ASN A 738 -49.39 26.98 -15.95
CA ASN A 738 -48.41 26.14 -16.65
C ASN A 738 -47.14 26.93 -16.98
N THR A 739 -47.29 28.21 -17.34
CA THR A 739 -46.17 29.13 -17.58
C THR A 739 -45.29 29.31 -16.35
N ASP A 740 -45.86 29.44 -15.16
CA ASP A 740 -45.10 29.54 -13.91
C ASP A 740 -44.31 28.26 -13.63
N ARG A 741 -44.90 27.10 -13.89
CA ARG A 741 -44.22 25.79 -13.75
C ARG A 741 -43.05 25.65 -14.74
N VAL A 742 -43.26 26.04 -16.00
CA VAL A 742 -42.23 26.04 -17.03
C VAL A 742 -41.10 26.99 -16.67
N ASN A 743 -41.43 28.22 -16.29
CA ASN A 743 -40.45 29.23 -15.88
C ASN A 743 -39.69 28.80 -14.61
N PHE A 744 -40.37 28.13 -13.66
CA PHE A 744 -39.75 27.58 -12.46
C PHE A 744 -38.65 26.56 -12.80
N LEU A 745 -38.95 25.55 -13.64
CA LEU A 745 -37.92 24.59 -14.06
C LEU A 745 -36.82 25.30 -14.86
N LEU A 746 -37.15 26.15 -15.84
CA LEU A 746 -36.16 26.88 -16.63
C LEU A 746 -35.25 27.78 -15.76
N SER A 747 -35.73 28.26 -14.60
CA SER A 747 -34.96 29.11 -13.70
C SER A 747 -33.70 28.43 -13.16
N PHE A 748 -33.64 27.10 -13.09
CA PHE A 748 -32.44 26.36 -12.67
C PHE A 748 -31.29 26.46 -13.68
N SER A 749 -31.53 26.92 -14.90
CA SER A 749 -30.45 27.30 -15.83
C SER A 749 -29.74 28.60 -15.43
N ASN A 750 -30.33 29.40 -14.54
CA ASN A 750 -29.73 30.62 -14.00
C ASN A 750 -28.98 30.30 -12.70
N PHE A 751 -27.64 30.33 -12.80
CA PHE A 751 -26.71 30.03 -11.71
C PHE A 751 -25.99 31.29 -11.17
N SER A 752 -26.49 32.49 -11.44
CA SER A 752 -25.79 33.77 -11.15
C SER A 752 -25.43 33.98 -9.67
N SER A 753 -26.11 33.31 -8.76
CA SER A 753 -25.84 33.34 -7.31
C SER A 753 -24.82 32.30 -6.83
N SER A 754 -24.34 31.45 -7.75
CA SER A 754 -23.38 30.41 -7.47
C SER A 754 -21.94 30.89 -7.65
N ILE A 755 -21.08 30.51 -6.71
CA ILE A 755 -19.64 30.77 -6.78
C ILE A 755 -18.86 29.63 -7.44
N LEU A 756 -19.48 28.45 -7.58
CA LEU A 756 -18.84 27.24 -8.12
C LEU A 756 -19.19 27.00 -9.59
N PHE A 757 -20.45 27.27 -10.00
CA PHE A 757 -20.91 27.03 -11.36
C PHE A 757 -20.53 28.19 -12.30
N ARG A 758 -20.07 27.83 -13.51
CA ARG A 758 -19.59 28.75 -14.56
C ARG A 758 -20.49 28.78 -15.78
N GLU A 759 -21.12 27.66 -16.08
CA GLU A 759 -21.97 27.48 -17.25
C GLU A 759 -23.07 26.47 -16.90
N ALA A 760 -24.26 26.64 -17.47
CA ALA A 760 -25.36 25.70 -17.36
C ALA A 760 -25.99 25.49 -18.74
N ASP A 761 -26.16 24.23 -19.13
CA ASP A 761 -26.71 23.85 -20.42
C ASP A 761 -27.82 22.82 -20.24
N ILE A 762 -29.01 23.09 -20.78
CA ILE A 762 -30.15 22.19 -20.68
C ILE A 762 -29.99 21.07 -21.72
N ARG A 763 -29.91 19.84 -21.24
CA ARG A 763 -29.58 18.65 -22.06
C ARG A 763 -30.76 17.77 -22.40
N SER A 764 -31.79 17.78 -21.58
CA SER A 764 -32.99 16.98 -21.83
C SER A 764 -34.20 17.64 -21.19
N ILE A 765 -35.34 17.55 -21.88
CA ILE A 765 -36.61 18.10 -21.43
C ILE A 765 -37.73 17.12 -21.80
N LYS A 766 -38.61 16.82 -20.84
CA LYS A 766 -39.77 15.94 -21.00
C LYS A 766 -41.06 16.70 -20.70
N PHE A 767 -41.99 16.73 -21.65
CA PHE A 767 -43.27 17.43 -21.48
C PHE A 767 -44.42 16.80 -22.29
N LYS A 768 -45.65 17.22 -21.96
CA LYS A 768 -46.88 16.90 -22.69
C LYS A 768 -47.65 18.20 -22.93
N PHE A 769 -48.48 18.27 -23.98
CA PHE A 769 -49.39 19.40 -24.16
C PHE A 769 -50.66 19.24 -23.30
N ASP A 770 -51.13 20.34 -22.73
CA ASP A 770 -52.34 20.42 -21.91
C ASP A 770 -53.58 20.59 -22.83
N GLU A 771 -54.38 19.53 -22.94
CA GLU A 771 -55.58 19.47 -23.79
C GLU A 771 -56.70 20.42 -23.34
N GLU A 772 -56.64 20.94 -22.10
CA GLU A 772 -57.65 21.88 -21.58
C GLU A 772 -57.35 23.35 -21.94
N THR A 773 -56.22 23.62 -22.60
CA THR A 773 -55.77 24.96 -22.99
C THR A 773 -55.74 25.15 -24.50
N GLU A 774 -55.75 26.40 -24.98
CA GLU A 774 -55.70 26.68 -26.42
C GLU A 774 -54.30 26.40 -26.98
N ILE A 775 -54.13 25.24 -27.62
CA ILE A 775 -52.86 24.81 -28.22
C ILE A 775 -52.64 25.55 -29.55
N PRO A 776 -51.48 26.21 -29.76
CA PRO A 776 -51.18 26.88 -31.02
C PRO A 776 -51.30 25.95 -32.23
N GLU A 777 -51.83 26.46 -33.33
CA GLU A 777 -52.11 25.68 -34.56
C GLU A 777 -50.88 24.94 -35.12
N LEU A 778 -49.68 25.48 -34.87
CA LEU A 778 -48.38 24.91 -35.24
C LEU A 778 -48.05 23.58 -34.53
N TYR A 779 -48.69 23.28 -33.39
CA TYR A 779 -48.39 22.11 -32.56
C TYR A 779 -49.54 21.11 -32.47
N LYS A 780 -50.68 21.38 -33.12
CA LYS A 780 -51.87 20.50 -33.12
C LYS A 780 -51.59 19.09 -33.64
N ASP A 781 -50.61 18.94 -34.52
CA ASP A 781 -50.15 17.65 -35.08
C ASP A 781 -49.35 16.80 -34.07
N LYS A 782 -48.87 17.42 -32.99
CA LYS A 782 -48.12 16.78 -31.88
C LYS A 782 -49.00 16.51 -30.65
N VAL A 783 -50.33 16.60 -30.79
CA VAL A 783 -51.29 16.40 -29.69
C VAL A 783 -52.00 15.06 -29.89
N ASP A 784 -51.63 14.07 -29.08
CA ASP A 784 -52.35 12.80 -28.93
C ASP A 784 -52.44 12.47 -27.42
N LYS A 785 -53.50 11.77 -27.00
CA LYS A 785 -53.87 11.57 -25.58
C LYS A 785 -52.78 10.91 -24.74
N ASP A 786 -51.86 10.20 -25.36
CA ASP A 786 -50.76 9.49 -24.69
C ASP A 786 -49.36 9.94 -25.14
N LEU A 787 -49.23 11.01 -25.92
CA LEU A 787 -47.95 11.43 -26.48
C LEU A 787 -47.13 12.28 -25.49
N VAL A 788 -46.04 11.71 -24.97
CA VAL A 788 -45.04 12.41 -24.16
C VAL A 788 -43.81 12.72 -25.01
N ILE A 789 -43.47 14.01 -25.11
CA ILE A 789 -42.34 14.48 -25.90
C ILE A 789 -41.10 14.54 -25.01
N ASN A 790 -40.00 13.92 -25.45
CA ASN A 790 -38.69 14.02 -24.83
C ASN A 790 -37.67 14.53 -25.85
N PHE A 791 -37.13 15.72 -25.62
CA PHE A 791 -36.01 16.25 -26.39
C PHE A 791 -34.70 16.02 -25.65
N GLU A 792 -33.69 15.53 -26.35
CA GLU A 792 -32.31 15.42 -25.85
C GLU A 792 -31.34 16.08 -26.83
N GLY A 793 -30.47 16.97 -26.34
CA GLY A 793 -29.61 17.78 -27.21
C GLY A 793 -28.76 18.81 -26.47
N LYS A 794 -28.16 19.74 -27.19
CA LYS A 794 -27.48 20.93 -26.62
C LYS A 794 -28.28 22.18 -26.98
N GLY A 795 -28.35 23.17 -26.10
CA GLY A 795 -29.02 24.43 -26.42
C GLY A 795 -30.55 24.35 -26.46
N LEU A 796 -31.17 23.41 -25.73
CA LEU A 796 -32.63 23.23 -25.70
C LEU A 796 -33.42 24.42 -25.13
N ARG A 797 -32.71 25.43 -24.61
CA ARG A 797 -33.30 26.71 -24.16
C ARG A 797 -33.92 27.51 -25.32
N THR A 798 -33.46 27.31 -26.56
CA THR A 798 -33.94 28.03 -27.74
C THR A 798 -35.11 27.34 -28.45
N LEU A 799 -35.68 26.28 -27.86
CA LEU A 799 -36.88 25.66 -28.40
C LEU A 799 -38.02 26.67 -28.42
N THR A 800 -38.66 26.81 -29.58
CA THR A 800 -39.81 27.70 -29.82
C THR A 800 -40.94 27.39 -28.84
N GLU A 801 -41.16 26.11 -28.55
CA GLU A 801 -42.15 25.59 -27.61
C GLU A 801 -41.93 26.09 -26.16
N LEU A 802 -40.69 26.37 -25.78
CA LEU A 802 -40.32 26.83 -24.43
C LEU A 802 -39.99 28.33 -24.36
N SER A 803 -40.08 29.03 -25.50
CA SER A 803 -39.76 30.45 -25.62
C SER A 803 -41.03 31.29 -25.82
N GLU A 804 -42.00 30.78 -26.58
CA GLU A 804 -43.27 31.46 -26.86
C GLU A 804 -44.25 31.34 -25.69
N GLN A 805 -44.86 32.46 -25.31
CA GLN A 805 -45.78 32.53 -24.17
C GLN A 805 -47.00 31.60 -24.35
N ASN A 806 -47.62 31.62 -25.54
CA ASN A 806 -48.79 30.79 -25.85
C ASN A 806 -48.48 29.28 -25.85
N ALA A 807 -47.24 28.91 -26.18
CA ALA A 807 -46.78 27.52 -26.12
C ALA A 807 -46.51 27.09 -24.66
N LYS A 808 -45.93 27.96 -23.83
CA LYS A 808 -45.71 27.68 -22.40
C LYS A 808 -47.00 27.44 -21.63
N GLU A 809 -48.05 28.20 -21.96
CA GLU A 809 -49.37 28.09 -21.34
C GLU A 809 -50.02 26.72 -21.59
N SER A 810 -49.67 26.08 -22.71
CA SER A 810 -50.18 24.78 -23.13
C SER A 810 -49.24 23.60 -22.82
N ILE A 811 -48.19 23.78 -22.00
CA ILE A 811 -47.20 22.73 -21.73
C ILE A 811 -47.20 22.27 -20.26
N PHE A 812 -47.36 20.96 -20.09
CA PHE A 812 -47.06 20.21 -18.87
C PHE A 812 -45.61 19.73 -18.88
N LEU A 813 -44.71 20.59 -18.37
CA LEU A 813 -43.28 20.30 -18.24
C LEU A 813 -42.99 19.45 -16.99
N GLU A 814 -42.52 18.22 -17.18
CA GLU A 814 -42.33 17.25 -16.08
C GLU A 814 -40.87 17.12 -15.64
N GLU A 815 -39.92 17.07 -16.57
CA GLU A 815 -38.52 16.82 -16.28
C GLU A 815 -37.61 17.72 -17.12
N MET A 816 -36.54 18.22 -16.49
CA MET A 816 -35.46 18.97 -17.11
C MET A 816 -34.10 18.52 -16.58
N LYS A 817 -33.17 18.17 -17.47
CA LYS A 817 -31.79 17.84 -17.13
C LYS A 817 -30.86 19.00 -17.46
N VAL A 818 -30.13 19.50 -16.47
CA VAL A 818 -29.14 20.58 -16.63
C VAL A 818 -27.75 20.03 -16.41
N LEU A 819 -26.82 20.41 -17.29
CA LEU A 819 -25.40 20.13 -17.15
C LEU A 819 -24.68 21.43 -16.75
N TYR A 820 -24.20 21.47 -15.52
CA TYR A 820 -23.38 22.55 -15.00
C TYR A 820 -21.90 22.28 -15.25
N LYS A 821 -21.17 23.32 -15.66
CA LYS A 821 -19.71 23.34 -15.58
C LYS A 821 -19.29 24.04 -14.29
N PHE A 822 -18.31 23.49 -13.58
CA PHE A 822 -17.81 24.08 -12.33
C PHE A 822 -16.29 24.14 -12.30
N ASP A 823 -15.78 25.03 -11.45
CA ASP A 823 -14.37 25.07 -11.07
C ASP A 823 -14.22 24.76 -9.58
N TYR A 824 -13.30 23.87 -9.23
CA TYR A 824 -13.00 23.55 -7.84
C TYR A 824 -11.54 23.13 -7.67
N LEU A 825 -10.77 23.90 -6.88
CA LEU A 825 -9.32 23.72 -6.71
C LEU A 825 -8.61 23.59 -8.08
N ASN A 826 -7.99 22.43 -8.34
CA ASN A 826 -7.24 22.12 -9.57
C ASN A 826 -8.13 21.57 -10.70
N VAL A 827 -9.42 21.33 -10.45
CA VAL A 827 -10.38 20.91 -11.48
C VAL A 827 -10.93 22.15 -12.16
N LYS A 828 -10.61 22.29 -13.45
CA LYS A 828 -11.15 23.34 -14.32
C LYS A 828 -12.14 22.73 -15.29
N ASN A 829 -13.32 23.34 -15.44
CA ASN A 829 -14.40 22.82 -16.29
C ASN A 829 -14.87 21.40 -15.91
N GLY A 830 -15.00 21.13 -14.61
CA GLY A 830 -15.66 19.92 -14.13
C GLY A 830 -17.12 19.88 -14.58
N LEU A 831 -17.69 18.68 -14.71
CA LEU A 831 -19.05 18.49 -15.23
C LEU A 831 -19.97 17.89 -14.16
N TYR A 832 -21.08 18.58 -13.87
CA TYR A 832 -22.06 18.19 -12.87
C TYR A 832 -23.47 18.18 -13.47
N LYS A 833 -24.10 17.01 -13.55
CA LYS A 833 -25.42 16.84 -14.18
C LYS A 833 -26.49 16.79 -13.09
N VAL A 834 -27.55 17.58 -13.21
CA VAL A 834 -28.69 17.55 -12.28
C VAL A 834 -29.97 17.33 -13.06
N THR A 835 -30.77 16.36 -12.63
CA THR A 835 -32.11 16.11 -13.18
C THR A 835 -33.15 16.67 -12.24
N TYR A 836 -33.94 17.64 -12.69
CA TYR A 836 -35.08 18.20 -11.95
C TYR A 836 -36.35 17.59 -12.51
N ASN A 837 -37.19 16.96 -11.68
CA ASN A 837 -38.42 16.35 -12.16
C ASN A 837 -39.56 16.34 -11.14
N PHE A 838 -40.77 16.09 -11.64
CA PHE A 838 -41.99 15.92 -10.85
C PHE A 838 -42.43 14.45 -10.76
N SER A 839 -41.50 13.54 -10.46
CA SER A 839 -41.80 12.13 -10.15
C SER A 839 -42.75 11.43 -11.14
N ASP A 840 -42.49 11.52 -12.45
CA ASP A 840 -43.31 10.85 -13.48
C ASP A 840 -44.79 11.31 -13.49
N ALA A 841 -45.07 12.58 -13.18
CA ALA A 841 -46.42 13.15 -13.18
C ALA A 841 -47.22 12.91 -14.48
N LEU A 842 -46.56 12.72 -15.62
CA LEU A 842 -47.23 12.45 -16.90
C LEU A 842 -47.56 10.97 -17.12
N LYS A 843 -47.12 10.04 -16.25
CA LYS A 843 -47.14 8.58 -16.55
C LYS A 843 -48.24 7.73 -15.91
N ASN A 844 -48.95 8.06 -14.81
CA ASN A 844 -50.17 7.30 -14.42
C ASN A 844 -50.96 7.71 -13.15
N LYS A 845 -52.28 7.45 -13.24
CA LYS A 845 -53.39 7.28 -12.25
C LYS A 845 -53.92 8.50 -11.47
N PHE A 846 -55.26 8.60 -11.46
CA PHE A 846 -56.17 9.63 -10.95
C PHE A 846 -55.94 10.20 -9.53
N GLU A 847 -54.95 9.73 -8.74
CA GLU A 847 -54.83 10.02 -7.30
C GLU A 847 -53.51 10.63 -6.83
N PHE A 848 -52.43 10.67 -7.63
CA PHE A 848 -51.13 11.17 -7.14
C PHE A 848 -50.59 12.37 -7.93
N ASP A 849 -50.53 13.54 -7.28
CA ASP A 849 -49.85 14.73 -7.79
C ASP A 849 -48.32 14.57 -7.65
N GLY A 850 -47.56 14.97 -8.68
CA GLY A 850 -46.12 14.72 -8.77
C GLY A 850 -45.31 15.64 -7.83
N VAL A 851 -44.39 15.09 -7.05
CA VAL A 851 -43.52 15.88 -6.15
C VAL A 851 -42.22 16.28 -6.86
N PHE A 852 -41.83 17.55 -6.73
CA PHE A 852 -40.56 18.08 -7.23
C PHE A 852 -39.36 17.40 -6.55
N LYS A 853 -38.40 16.94 -7.35
CA LYS A 853 -37.14 16.32 -6.91
C LYS A 853 -35.97 16.77 -7.77
N SER A 854 -34.77 16.71 -7.19
CA SER A 854 -33.50 16.92 -7.89
C SER A 854 -32.61 15.70 -7.72
N ALA A 855 -32.05 15.18 -8.81
CA ALA A 855 -31.10 14.06 -8.80
C ALA A 855 -29.75 14.52 -9.37
N PRO A 856 -28.79 14.89 -8.50
CA PRO A 856 -27.45 15.29 -8.93
C PRO A 856 -26.57 14.09 -9.29
N TYR A 857 -25.60 14.32 -10.17
CA TYR A 857 -24.64 13.34 -10.65
C TYR A 857 -23.33 14.01 -11.09
N LEU A 858 -22.23 13.70 -10.39
CA LEU A 858 -20.89 14.16 -10.75
C LEU A 858 -20.26 13.28 -11.84
N ILE A 859 -19.87 13.91 -12.96
CA ILE A 859 -19.15 13.22 -14.02
C ILE A 859 -17.66 13.18 -13.64
N LYS A 860 -17.17 11.98 -13.33
CA LYS A 860 -15.79 11.76 -12.86
C LYS A 860 -14.79 11.77 -14.03
N THR A 861 -14.40 12.97 -14.47
CA THR A 861 -13.31 13.17 -15.44
C THR A 861 -11.96 12.78 -14.84
N ASN A 862 -10.90 12.66 -15.65
CA ASN A 862 -9.56 12.29 -15.17
C ASN A 862 -9.02 13.28 -14.11
N GLN A 863 -9.35 14.56 -14.24
CA GLN A 863 -8.99 15.59 -13.25
C GLN A 863 -9.74 15.37 -11.92
N VAL A 864 -11.04 15.09 -11.97
CA VAL A 864 -11.83 14.77 -10.77
C VAL A 864 -11.31 13.50 -10.09
N LYS A 865 -10.96 12.47 -10.86
CA LYS A 865 -10.39 11.21 -10.34
C LYS A 865 -9.03 11.37 -9.66
N SER A 866 -8.29 12.43 -10.00
CA SER A 866 -6.98 12.73 -9.41
C SER A 866 -7.05 13.51 -8.08
N LEU A 867 -8.24 13.94 -7.65
CA LEU A 867 -8.42 14.63 -6.38
C LEU A 867 -8.24 13.66 -5.20
N SER A 868 -7.55 14.12 -4.16
CA SER A 868 -7.36 13.38 -2.91
C SER A 868 -8.65 13.14 -2.13
N ASN A 869 -9.66 14.00 -2.33
CA ASN A 869 -10.97 13.86 -1.66
C ASN A 869 -12.10 14.31 -2.60
N ILE A 870 -12.66 13.35 -3.35
CA ILE A 870 -13.80 13.57 -4.27
C ILE A 870 -15.10 13.78 -3.49
N GLU A 871 -15.23 13.16 -2.32
CA GLU A 871 -16.42 13.24 -1.47
C GLU A 871 -16.66 14.66 -0.97
N LYS A 872 -15.59 15.37 -0.58
CA LYS A 872 -15.65 16.78 -0.24
C LYS A 872 -16.18 17.64 -1.41
N LEU A 873 -15.77 17.33 -2.64
CA LEU A 873 -16.28 18.01 -3.83
C LEU A 873 -17.76 17.71 -4.08
N GLU A 874 -18.17 16.43 -4.01
CA GLU A 874 -19.57 16.02 -4.16
C GLU A 874 -20.48 16.70 -3.12
N ASN A 875 -20.01 16.81 -1.88
CA ASN A 875 -20.71 17.51 -0.80
C ASN A 875 -20.85 19.01 -1.05
N GLU A 876 -19.78 19.70 -1.47
CA GLU A 876 -19.83 21.15 -1.76
C GLU A 876 -20.72 21.46 -2.97
N LEU A 877 -20.67 20.65 -4.04
CA LEU A 877 -21.55 20.81 -5.20
C LEU A 877 -23.02 20.54 -4.86
N SER A 878 -23.28 19.56 -3.99
CA SER A 878 -24.63 19.25 -3.53
C SER A 878 -25.20 20.39 -2.67
N LYS A 879 -24.41 20.94 -1.73
CA LYS A 879 -24.79 22.13 -0.95
C LYS A 879 -25.15 23.32 -1.83
N GLU A 880 -24.42 23.50 -2.93
CA GLU A 880 -24.65 24.62 -3.84
C GLU A 880 -25.93 24.45 -4.67
N ILE A 881 -26.28 23.24 -5.09
CA ILE A 881 -27.59 22.96 -5.71
C ILE A 881 -28.73 23.18 -4.72
N GLU A 882 -28.55 22.81 -3.45
CA GLU A 882 -29.56 23.07 -2.41
C GLU A 882 -29.76 24.57 -2.18
N LYS A 883 -28.68 25.36 -2.18
CA LYS A 883 -28.76 26.81 -2.12
C LYS A 883 -29.57 27.38 -3.30
N LEU A 884 -29.32 26.90 -4.52
CA LEU A 884 -30.07 27.30 -5.71
C LEU A 884 -31.55 26.93 -5.62
N LYS A 885 -31.90 25.73 -5.13
CA LYS A 885 -33.30 25.33 -4.92
C LYS A 885 -34.03 26.28 -3.99
N LEU A 886 -33.42 26.62 -2.84
CA LEU A 886 -34.02 27.54 -1.88
C LEU A 886 -34.23 28.94 -2.46
N GLU A 887 -33.28 29.44 -3.26
CA GLU A 887 -33.45 30.72 -3.95
C GLU A 887 -34.62 30.68 -4.93
N LYS A 888 -34.74 29.60 -5.73
CA LYS A 888 -35.83 29.49 -6.72
C LYS A 888 -37.18 29.31 -6.04
N PHE A 889 -37.25 28.59 -4.92
CA PHE A 889 -38.48 28.51 -4.14
C PHE A 889 -38.93 29.89 -3.63
N LYS A 890 -38.01 30.75 -3.18
CA LYS A 890 -38.32 32.13 -2.80
C LYS A 890 -38.75 32.98 -3.99
N GLN A 891 -38.01 32.88 -5.10
CA GLN A 891 -38.29 33.65 -6.31
C GLN A 891 -39.71 33.41 -6.87
N PHE A 892 -40.22 32.18 -6.72
CA PHE A 892 -41.55 31.78 -7.19
C PHE A 892 -42.61 31.78 -6.07
N ASN A 893 -42.35 32.44 -4.93
CA ASN A 893 -43.25 32.54 -3.77
C ASN A 893 -43.77 31.18 -3.25
N ILE A 894 -42.98 30.12 -3.43
CA ILE A 894 -43.29 28.78 -2.93
C ILE A 894 -42.97 28.70 -1.43
N ILE A 895 -41.97 29.46 -1.00
CA ILE A 895 -41.59 29.65 0.41
C ILE A 895 -41.34 31.13 0.67
N GLU A 896 -41.63 31.58 1.89
CA GLU A 896 -41.20 32.89 2.40
C GLU A 896 -39.67 32.99 2.57
#